data_AF-A0A6M0BVG7-F1
#
_entry.id   AF-A0A6M0BVG7-F1
#
_cell.length_a   1.000
_cell.length_b   1.000
_cell.length_c   1.000
_cell.angle_alpha   90.00
_cell.angle_beta   90.00
_cell.angle_gamma   90.00
#
_symmetry.space_group_name_H-M   'P 1'
#
loop_
_entity.id
_entity.type
_entity.pdbx_description
1 polymer ?
#
loop_
_entity_poly.entity_id
_entity_poly.type
_entity_poly.pdbx_seq_one_letter_code
_entity_poly.pdbx_strand_id
1 'polypeptide(L)'
;MNFREIDGSNNNQNHPEYGQTGENLLRFTPAAYADGIQELANPNNPNPRNISNTLFDQQESIPDPRNLSDYVWAWGQFVDHDITLTHLQSGNDAESANIFIPQGDSVYTPGSFIPVTRSLFDQNTGTDINNPREHANELTAWLDASQVYGSDEDRANWLRSFDGGKLKVTAHSTGDLLPTRGNDPDAPAMAMEESIGESTFVAGDERANEHAVLTSLHTLFVREHNRLAEIIDATHTDLPSNTADRDEEIYQRARKIVGAEIQAITYKEFLPSLGVTLDPYNGYDTTVNPGINTEFSTAGFRLGHTLVSGTVPRLNEDGTTAPVGELDLFQGFFQPERITEDGGIEPVLRGLATQVQQQTDAKIVDDLRNLLFTGAPGGGPVANGTDLAALNIQRGRDHGLANYNEVRQALGLSRVNDFSDISSDPEVVAALEELYGDVDNIDQWVGMLSENTLPNSSIGELNEAILEDQFERLRDGDRFWYENDVDLAQWQLGENGTVSDWLENLNLSDIVKLNTDIDNISDNVFFVPDIVVTNTNDSGQGSLREAIANADSGDTIVFDPSIAGETINLTSGQLRIDKNLHIDGYENNQVNINAGGNSRVFQIDDGNNSVQSQVTIDGVIIEGGNVTGNGDDGGGIFNRENLTLSNSTVTGNTANKDGGGIFNAQTGNITISNTTISNNETKEGLASGGGIFNGGEINISYSEISHNFANDTGGGIYNWSPGNITITNSTISGNTANNDGGGIFVYGDTEIIDSTISDNVALSATADGGGVAVFGNAEITNSTISGNSAEDDGGGVYVKDNVFGNIPTAVITNSTIIENTAVSDGGGIFNFGVAEVEDTTITDNNAPDGRGSGIASFGNTSITSTTIETYTT
;
A
#
# COMPACT_ATOMS: atom_id res chain seq x y z
N MET A 1 4.78 19.94 -25.16
CA MET A 1 4.81 18.91 -24.11
C MET A 1 5.52 19.53 -22.93
N ASN A 2 4.92 19.46 -21.75
CA ASN A 2 5.49 20.04 -20.53
C ASN A 2 6.07 18.86 -19.75
N PHE A 3 7.36 18.60 -19.90
CA PHE A 3 8.12 17.73 -18.99
C PHE A 3 8.92 18.61 -18.03
N ARG A 4 9.30 18.05 -16.88
CA ARG A 4 10.18 18.73 -15.92
C ARG A 4 11.57 18.86 -16.53
N GLU A 5 12.22 20.01 -16.34
CA GLU A 5 13.66 20.11 -16.59
C GLU A 5 14.41 19.21 -15.59
N ILE A 6 15.61 18.76 -15.94
CA ILE A 6 16.41 17.88 -15.07
C ILE A 6 16.94 18.65 -13.85
N ASP A 7 17.24 19.94 -14.01
CA ASP A 7 17.75 20.80 -12.94
C ASP A 7 16.65 21.40 -12.05
N GLY A 8 15.37 21.03 -12.28
CA GLY A 8 14.22 21.54 -11.52
C GLY A 8 13.77 22.96 -11.89
N SER A 9 14.44 23.63 -12.84
CA SER A 9 14.09 24.98 -13.27
C SER A 9 12.78 25.03 -14.06
N ASN A 10 12.22 26.24 -14.22
CA ASN A 10 11.02 26.52 -15.02
C ASN A 10 9.75 25.76 -14.55
N ASN A 11 9.75 25.22 -13.34
CA ASN A 11 8.55 24.65 -12.72
C ASN A 11 7.55 25.79 -12.41
N ASN A 12 7.96 26.77 -11.60
CA ASN A 12 7.15 27.96 -11.35
C ASN A 12 7.29 28.98 -12.50
N GLN A 13 6.16 29.44 -13.05
CA GLN A 13 6.15 30.32 -14.23
C GLN A 13 6.51 31.78 -13.92
N ASN A 14 6.29 32.22 -12.69
CA ASN A 14 6.60 33.59 -12.24
C ASN A 14 8.02 33.68 -11.66
N HIS A 15 8.50 32.58 -11.11
CA HIS A 15 9.81 32.42 -10.49
C HIS A 15 10.50 31.17 -11.04
N PRO A 16 11.04 31.21 -12.28
CA PRO A 16 11.65 30.04 -12.92
C PRO A 16 12.78 29.40 -12.12
N GLU A 17 13.39 30.15 -11.19
CA GLU A 17 14.44 29.72 -10.29
C GLU A 17 13.94 28.90 -9.08
N TYR A 18 12.66 28.95 -8.74
CA TYR A 18 12.17 28.26 -7.54
C TYR A 18 12.35 26.74 -7.66
N GLY A 19 13.02 26.16 -6.65
CA GLY A 19 13.25 24.73 -6.54
C GLY A 19 14.29 24.14 -7.49
N GLN A 20 14.98 24.96 -8.29
CA GLN A 20 16.08 24.48 -9.13
C GLN A 20 17.34 24.17 -8.30
N THR A 21 18.24 23.37 -8.85
CA THR A 21 19.57 23.10 -8.25
C THR A 21 20.38 24.38 -8.02
N GLY A 22 21.13 24.42 -6.93
CA GLY A 22 22.03 25.51 -6.59
C GLY A 22 21.37 26.72 -5.92
N GLU A 23 20.05 26.72 -5.73
CA GLU A 23 19.38 27.75 -4.93
C GLU A 23 19.73 27.60 -3.45
N ASN A 24 19.85 28.73 -2.75
CA ASN A 24 20.08 28.74 -1.32
C ASN A 24 18.87 28.16 -0.58
N LEU A 25 19.15 27.36 0.45
CA LEU A 25 18.15 26.85 1.38
C LEU A 25 17.38 28.02 2.02
N LEU A 26 16.08 27.81 2.19
CA LEU A 26 15.22 28.72 2.93
C LEU A 26 15.46 28.59 4.44
N ARG A 27 14.87 29.49 5.24
CA ARG A 27 14.92 29.40 6.70
C ARG A 27 13.61 29.83 7.35
N PHE A 28 13.24 29.14 8.43
CA PHE A 28 12.22 29.61 9.36
C PHE A 28 12.74 30.75 10.25
N THR A 29 14.03 30.71 10.57
CA THR A 29 14.70 31.66 11.47
C THR A 29 15.87 32.35 10.79
N PRO A 30 16.26 33.58 11.18
CA PRO A 30 17.53 34.15 10.75
C PRO A 30 18.71 33.27 11.17
N ALA A 31 19.76 33.18 10.36
CA ALA A 31 20.95 32.39 10.67
C ALA A 31 21.58 32.79 12.03
N ALA A 32 21.77 31.82 12.92
CA ALA A 32 22.13 32.02 14.32
C ALA A 32 23.64 31.85 14.61
N TYR A 33 24.50 32.21 13.65
CA TYR A 33 25.96 32.18 13.82
C TYR A 33 26.41 33.03 15.01
N ALA A 34 27.48 32.61 15.69
CA ALA A 34 27.95 33.26 16.92
C ALA A 34 28.39 34.72 16.72
N ASP A 35 28.99 35.02 15.57
CA ASP A 35 29.38 36.35 15.15
C ASP A 35 28.29 37.06 14.32
N GLY A 36 27.15 36.39 14.11
CA GLY A 36 26.08 36.80 13.21
C GLY A 36 26.43 36.70 11.73
N ILE A 37 27.55 36.08 11.36
CA ILE A 37 28.05 36.02 9.98
C ILE A 37 28.29 34.58 9.54
N GLN A 38 29.18 33.85 10.21
CA GLN A 38 29.62 32.52 9.76
C GLN A 38 30.31 31.66 10.83
N GLU A 39 30.65 32.21 12.00
CA GLU A 39 31.20 31.41 13.10
C GLU A 39 30.15 30.43 13.63
N LEU A 40 30.55 29.18 13.85
CA LEU A 40 29.67 28.09 14.30
C LEU A 40 28.68 28.56 15.37
N ALA A 41 27.39 28.26 15.17
CA ALA A 41 26.36 28.61 16.14
C ALA A 41 26.62 27.91 17.48
N ASN A 42 26.08 28.50 18.55
CA ASN A 42 26.12 27.92 19.89
C ASN A 42 27.52 27.50 20.40
N PRO A 43 28.56 28.34 20.30
CA PRO A 43 29.93 27.95 20.65
C PRO A 43 30.13 27.67 22.15
N ASN A 44 29.19 28.11 22.99
CA ASN A 44 29.19 27.88 24.43
C ASN A 44 28.32 26.68 24.86
N ASN A 45 27.60 26.05 23.93
CA ASN A 45 26.82 24.85 24.23
C ASN A 45 27.74 23.66 24.54
N PRO A 46 27.19 22.60 25.17
CA PRO A 46 27.94 21.39 25.45
C PRO A 46 28.57 20.80 24.19
N ASN A 47 29.68 20.09 24.41
CA ASN A 47 30.36 19.36 23.35
C ASN A 47 29.40 18.33 22.72
N PRO A 48 29.28 18.24 21.37
CA PRO A 48 28.36 17.32 20.71
C PRO A 48 28.52 15.86 21.12
N ARG A 49 29.76 15.39 21.32
CA ARG A 49 30.02 14.01 21.77
C ARG A 49 29.56 13.80 23.21
N ASN A 50 29.64 14.83 24.07
CA ASN A 50 29.08 14.75 25.41
C ASN A 50 27.55 14.65 25.40
N ILE A 51 26.89 15.41 24.51
CA ILE A 51 25.43 15.30 24.32
C ILE A 51 25.07 13.89 23.82
N SER A 52 25.77 13.40 22.79
CA SER A 52 25.59 12.05 22.25
C SER A 52 25.74 10.96 23.33
N ASN A 53 26.80 11.01 24.14
CA ASN A 53 27.03 10.04 25.20
C ASN A 53 26.00 10.09 26.34
N THR A 54 25.43 11.26 26.61
CA THR A 54 24.53 11.45 27.77
C THR A 54 23.09 11.12 27.40
N LEU A 55 22.67 11.54 26.21
CA LEU A 55 21.27 11.47 25.79
C LEU A 55 21.03 10.36 24.76
N PHE A 56 21.83 10.31 23.70
CA PHE A 56 21.65 9.44 22.53
C PHE A 56 22.16 8.01 22.69
N ASP A 57 22.68 7.65 23.86
CA ASP A 57 23.14 6.29 24.12
C ASP A 57 21.97 5.32 24.28
N GLN A 58 21.87 4.38 23.33
CA GLN A 58 20.89 3.31 23.31
C GLN A 58 21.51 2.00 23.78
N GLN A 59 21.04 1.48 24.91
CA GLN A 59 21.60 0.26 25.52
C GLN A 59 20.89 -1.03 25.07
N GLU A 60 19.62 -0.93 24.69
CA GLU A 60 18.77 -2.05 24.25
C GLU A 60 17.89 -1.59 23.08
N SER A 61 17.33 -2.54 22.32
CA SER A 61 16.38 -2.22 21.24
C SER A 61 15.12 -1.56 21.81
N ILE A 62 14.66 -0.48 21.18
CA ILE A 62 13.47 0.28 21.56
C ILE A 62 12.55 0.30 20.32
N PRO A 63 11.71 -0.74 20.11
CA PRO A 63 10.88 -0.82 18.93
C PRO A 63 9.82 0.28 18.90
N ASP A 64 9.49 0.75 17.70
CA ASP A 64 8.43 1.74 17.50
C ASP A 64 7.08 1.22 18.04
N PRO A 65 6.37 2.00 18.87
CA PRO A 65 5.14 1.55 19.54
C PRO A 65 3.93 1.44 18.61
N ARG A 66 4.04 1.90 17.36
CA ARG A 66 3.00 1.81 16.31
C ARG A 66 3.33 0.73 15.27
N ASN A 67 4.30 -0.15 15.56
CA ASN A 67 4.76 -1.22 14.68
C ASN A 67 5.19 -0.71 13.29
N LEU A 68 5.73 0.50 13.20
CA LEU A 68 6.31 0.96 11.95
C LEU A 68 7.46 0.05 11.53
N SER A 69 7.52 -0.30 10.25
CA SER A 69 8.54 -1.20 9.72
C SER A 69 9.81 -0.42 9.32
N ASP A 70 10.88 -1.16 9.02
CA ASP A 70 12.12 -0.58 8.50
C ASP A 70 11.94 0.10 7.12
N TYR A 71 10.80 -0.10 6.42
CA TYR A 71 10.49 0.68 5.21
C TYR A 71 10.37 2.18 5.49
N VAL A 72 9.96 2.59 6.69
CA VAL A 72 9.77 4.02 7.01
C VAL A 72 11.09 4.78 6.93
N TRP A 73 12.15 4.33 7.62
CA TRP A 73 13.43 5.02 7.53
C TRP A 73 14.11 4.83 6.16
N ALA A 74 13.93 3.68 5.51
CA ALA A 74 14.50 3.42 4.19
C ALA A 74 13.90 4.33 3.12
N TRP A 75 12.56 4.46 3.11
CA TRP A 75 11.84 5.37 2.22
C TRP A 75 12.14 6.83 2.55
N GLY A 76 12.16 7.19 3.83
CA GLY A 76 12.49 8.54 4.28
C GLY A 76 13.87 9.00 3.78
N GLN A 77 14.88 8.13 3.86
CA GLN A 77 16.21 8.41 3.30
C GLN A 77 16.19 8.51 1.77
N PHE A 78 15.46 7.61 1.09
CA PHE A 78 15.33 7.65 -0.37
C PHE A 78 14.67 8.94 -0.87
N VAL A 79 13.70 9.48 -0.11
CA VAL A 79 13.04 10.77 -0.38
C VAL A 79 13.93 11.95 -0.01
N ASP A 80 14.65 11.92 1.12
CA ASP A 80 15.63 12.96 1.49
C ASP A 80 16.67 13.13 0.36
N HIS A 81 17.10 12.01 -0.22
CA HIS A 81 18.07 12.00 -1.31
C HIS A 81 17.51 12.44 -2.67
N ASP A 82 16.19 12.63 -2.79
CA ASP A 82 15.58 13.29 -3.95
C ASP A 82 15.64 14.81 -3.80
N ILE A 83 15.34 15.31 -2.60
CA ILE A 83 15.01 16.73 -2.41
C ILE A 83 16.13 17.55 -1.78
N THR A 84 17.12 16.94 -1.12
CA THR A 84 18.15 17.69 -0.39
C THR A 84 19.56 17.08 -0.43
N LEU A 85 20.54 17.95 -0.70
CA LEU A 85 21.96 17.68 -0.53
C LEU A 85 22.72 18.98 -0.30
N THR A 86 23.66 18.97 0.63
CA THR A 86 24.67 20.02 0.76
C THR A 86 26.05 19.39 0.79
N HIS A 87 26.86 19.67 -0.23
CA HIS A 87 28.20 19.13 -0.32
C HIS A 87 29.12 19.61 0.82
N LEU A 88 30.18 18.85 1.06
CA LEU A 88 31.26 19.27 1.95
C LEU A 88 32.30 20.10 1.19
N GLN A 89 32.95 21.02 1.88
CA GLN A 89 34.12 21.69 1.32
C GLN A 89 35.23 20.67 1.04
N SER A 90 36.01 20.91 -0.02
CA SER A 90 37.12 20.05 -0.41
C SER A 90 38.41 20.85 -0.66
N GLY A 91 39.55 20.15 -0.66
CA GLY A 91 40.87 20.76 -0.89
C GLY A 91 41.53 21.34 0.37
N ASN A 92 42.67 22.02 0.17
CA ASN A 92 43.54 22.48 1.27
C ASN A 92 42.97 23.64 2.10
N ASP A 93 41.98 24.35 1.56
CA ASP A 93 41.35 25.51 2.20
C ASP A 93 40.03 25.15 2.89
N ALA A 94 39.66 23.86 2.92
CA ALA A 94 38.45 23.39 3.57
C ALA A 94 38.47 23.68 5.08
N GLU A 95 37.39 24.29 5.55
CA GLU A 95 37.22 24.68 6.95
C GLU A 95 36.88 23.47 7.82
N SER A 96 37.46 23.45 9.02
CA SER A 96 37.29 22.37 9.99
C SER A 96 36.39 22.80 11.14
N ALA A 97 35.47 21.92 11.52
CA ALA A 97 34.56 22.04 12.66
C ALA A 97 34.69 20.83 13.61
N ASN A 98 35.93 20.38 13.84
CA ASN A 98 36.22 19.15 14.58
C ASN A 98 35.54 19.06 15.94
N ILE A 99 35.05 17.86 16.28
CA ILE A 99 34.45 17.55 17.58
C ILE A 99 35.53 16.96 18.49
N PHE A 100 35.97 17.73 19.48
CA PHE A 100 36.99 17.28 20.42
C PHE A 100 36.44 16.24 21.39
N ILE A 101 37.16 15.14 21.59
CA ILE A 101 36.73 14.05 22.45
C ILE A 101 36.84 14.45 23.93
N PRO A 102 35.76 14.33 24.73
CA PRO A 102 35.78 14.69 26.14
C PRO A 102 36.70 13.77 26.96
N GLN A 103 37.15 14.25 28.11
CA GLN A 103 37.91 13.42 29.05
C GLN A 103 37.01 12.31 29.61
N GLY A 104 37.49 11.06 29.54
CA GLY A 104 36.73 9.90 30.05
C GLY A 104 35.79 9.26 29.03
N ASP A 105 35.82 9.66 27.76
CA ASP A 105 35.12 8.93 26.68
C ASP A 105 35.60 7.46 26.64
N SER A 106 34.67 6.53 26.52
CA SER A 106 34.91 5.09 26.58
C SER A 106 35.28 4.48 25.21
N VAL A 107 35.03 5.20 24.11
CA VAL A 107 35.16 4.70 22.73
C VAL A 107 36.37 5.32 22.04
N TYR A 108 36.52 6.63 22.16
CA TYR A 108 37.57 7.39 21.52
C TYR A 108 38.70 7.76 22.48
N THR A 109 39.90 7.95 21.94
CA THR A 109 41.06 8.29 22.77
C THR A 109 40.91 9.71 23.35
N PRO A 110 40.98 9.90 24.69
CA PRO A 110 40.87 11.22 25.27
C PRO A 110 41.90 12.21 24.70
N GLY A 111 41.42 13.38 24.24
CA GLY A 111 42.26 14.40 23.61
C GLY A 111 42.46 14.24 22.09
N SER A 112 41.88 13.22 21.45
CA SER A 112 41.68 13.20 19.99
C SER A 112 40.45 14.02 19.59
N PHE A 113 40.10 13.99 18.30
CA PHE A 113 38.89 14.62 17.77
C PHE A 113 38.27 13.76 16.66
N ILE A 114 36.97 13.90 16.46
CA ILE A 114 36.28 13.45 15.25
C ILE A 114 36.44 14.56 14.21
N PRO A 115 37.02 14.28 13.03
CA PRO A 115 37.20 15.27 12.00
C PRO A 115 35.85 15.62 11.37
N VAL A 116 35.55 16.91 11.27
CA VAL A 116 34.34 17.41 10.59
C VAL A 116 34.75 18.52 9.65
N THR A 117 34.42 18.36 8.38
CA THR A 117 34.56 19.40 7.37
C THR A 117 33.26 20.20 7.27
N ARG A 118 33.36 21.53 7.25
CA ARG A 118 32.19 22.41 7.07
C ARG A 118 31.56 22.21 5.70
N SER A 119 30.27 22.50 5.60
CA SER A 119 29.53 22.42 4.35
C SER A 119 30.00 23.49 3.35
N LEU A 120 29.90 23.16 2.07
CA LEU A 120 30.08 24.11 0.98
C LEU A 120 28.97 25.16 1.07
N PHE A 121 29.34 26.43 0.93
CA PHE A 121 28.44 27.56 1.12
C PHE A 121 28.51 28.51 -0.07
N ASP A 122 27.46 29.31 -0.28
CA ASP A 122 27.42 30.33 -1.33
C ASP A 122 28.46 31.41 -1.04
N GLN A 123 29.46 31.51 -1.92
CA GLN A 123 30.59 32.43 -1.80
C GLN A 123 30.20 33.92 -1.84
N ASN A 124 28.95 34.24 -2.22
CA ASN A 124 28.41 35.60 -2.15
C ASN A 124 27.81 35.94 -0.77
N THR A 125 27.75 34.97 0.14
CA THR A 125 27.19 35.08 1.50
C THR A 125 28.29 34.99 2.57
N GLY A 126 27.93 35.14 3.84
CA GLY A 126 28.91 35.12 4.95
C GLY A 126 29.83 36.34 4.97
N THR A 127 29.38 37.48 4.44
CA THR A 127 30.20 38.69 4.30
C THR A 127 30.07 39.65 5.48
N ASP A 128 28.86 39.78 6.04
CA ASP A 128 28.55 40.61 7.20
C ASP A 128 27.21 40.20 7.82
N ILE A 129 26.80 40.84 8.92
CA ILE A 129 25.61 40.48 9.69
C ILE A 129 24.28 40.61 8.91
N ASN A 130 24.25 41.36 7.80
CA ASN A 130 23.04 41.48 6.96
C ASN A 130 23.05 40.49 5.79
N ASN A 131 24.12 39.71 5.65
CA ASN A 131 24.31 38.68 4.63
C ASN A 131 25.13 37.52 5.23
N PRO A 132 24.56 36.83 6.25
CA PRO A 132 25.21 35.70 6.89
C PRO A 132 25.41 34.54 5.91
N ARG A 133 26.18 33.53 6.30
CA ARG A 133 26.54 32.39 5.46
C ARG A 133 25.31 31.51 5.15
N GLU A 134 25.04 31.30 3.87
CA GLU A 134 23.98 30.41 3.39
C GLU A 134 24.54 29.25 2.56
N HIS A 135 23.75 28.18 2.49
CA HIS A 135 24.12 26.93 1.82
C HIS A 135 23.14 26.67 0.68
N ALA A 136 23.67 26.21 -0.45
CA ALA A 136 22.86 25.80 -1.58
C ALA A 136 22.34 24.38 -1.41
N ASN A 137 21.16 24.11 -1.95
CA ASN A 137 20.73 22.75 -2.24
C ASN A 137 21.33 22.31 -3.57
N GLU A 138 22.06 21.21 -3.57
CA GLU A 138 22.74 20.69 -4.77
C GLU A 138 21.79 19.86 -5.65
N LEU A 139 20.62 19.50 -5.12
CA LEU A 139 19.55 18.80 -5.84
C LEU A 139 18.39 19.74 -6.20
N THR A 140 17.45 19.23 -7.00
CA THR A 140 16.16 19.87 -7.15
C THR A 140 15.45 19.87 -5.79
N ALA A 141 14.61 20.85 -5.50
CA ALA A 141 13.78 20.80 -4.29
C ALA A 141 12.58 19.86 -4.46
N TRP A 142 12.26 19.49 -5.71
CA TRP A 142 11.03 18.80 -6.05
C TRP A 142 11.11 17.31 -5.70
N LEU A 143 9.99 16.74 -5.28
CA LEU A 143 9.83 15.29 -5.24
C LEU A 143 9.59 14.80 -6.68
N ASP A 144 10.65 14.70 -7.48
CA ASP A 144 10.60 14.49 -8.93
C ASP A 144 11.47 13.35 -9.45
N ALA A 145 11.84 12.44 -8.54
CA ALA A 145 12.63 11.26 -8.83
C ALA A 145 14.08 11.58 -9.28
N SER A 146 14.63 12.73 -8.88
CA SER A 146 16.00 13.12 -9.21
C SER A 146 17.05 12.17 -8.62
N GLN A 147 16.75 11.48 -7.52
CA GLN A 147 17.59 10.39 -7.00
C GLN A 147 17.66 9.17 -7.95
N VAL A 148 16.71 9.04 -8.89
CA VAL A 148 16.74 8.04 -9.97
C VAL A 148 17.37 8.60 -11.24
N TYR A 149 17.04 9.84 -11.61
CA TYR A 149 17.37 10.42 -12.92
C TYR A 149 18.54 11.40 -12.95
N GLY A 150 19.00 11.88 -11.78
CA GLY A 150 19.98 12.94 -11.63
C GLY A 150 19.34 14.33 -11.61
N SER A 151 20.09 15.31 -11.10
CA SER A 151 19.69 16.73 -11.05
C SER A 151 20.47 17.60 -12.06
N ASP A 152 21.25 16.98 -12.94
CA ASP A 152 21.94 17.65 -14.05
C ASP A 152 21.85 16.83 -15.35
N GLU A 153 21.88 17.53 -16.50
CA GLU A 153 21.72 16.89 -17.81
C GLU A 153 22.83 15.88 -18.12
N ASP A 154 24.07 16.08 -17.66
CA ASP A 154 25.18 15.19 -17.97
C ASP A 154 24.98 13.83 -17.28
N ARG A 155 24.61 13.85 -15.99
CA ARG A 155 24.25 12.63 -15.24
C ARG A 155 23.02 11.96 -15.83
N ALA A 156 21.95 12.70 -16.10
CA ALA A 156 20.72 12.13 -16.67
C ALA A 156 20.97 11.47 -18.03
N ASN A 157 21.73 12.13 -18.91
CA ASN A 157 22.13 11.56 -20.20
C ASN A 157 23.04 10.35 -20.03
N TRP A 158 23.95 10.35 -19.06
CA TRP A 158 24.79 9.17 -18.81
C TRP A 158 23.96 7.99 -18.33
N LEU A 159 22.92 8.19 -17.51
CA LEU A 159 22.10 7.09 -16.99
C LEU A 159 21.20 6.45 -18.07
N ARG A 160 20.96 7.11 -19.20
CA ARG A 160 20.09 6.62 -20.28
C ARG A 160 20.79 5.64 -21.21
N SER A 161 20.05 4.63 -21.68
CA SER A 161 20.50 3.74 -22.76
C SER A 161 20.37 4.39 -24.14
N PHE A 162 19.47 5.38 -24.28
CA PHE A 162 18.99 5.93 -25.56
C PHE A 162 18.45 4.85 -26.51
N ASP A 163 17.91 3.78 -25.93
CA ASP A 163 17.22 2.71 -26.64
C ASP A 163 15.93 2.31 -25.90
N GLY A 164 14.79 2.49 -26.56
CA GLY A 164 13.47 2.18 -26.01
C GLY A 164 13.02 3.06 -24.85
N GLY A 165 13.63 4.23 -24.68
CA GLY A 165 13.37 5.15 -23.58
C GLY A 165 13.87 4.66 -22.22
N LYS A 166 14.81 3.69 -22.19
CA LYS A 166 15.24 3.00 -20.97
C LYS A 166 16.44 3.65 -20.27
N LEU A 167 16.61 3.31 -19.00
CA LEU A 167 17.84 3.52 -18.23
C LEU A 167 18.81 2.35 -18.44
N LYS A 168 20.12 2.65 -18.33
CA LYS A 168 21.19 1.65 -18.30
C LYS A 168 21.04 0.77 -17.06
N VAL A 169 21.37 -0.51 -17.23
CA VAL A 169 21.36 -1.51 -16.16
C VAL A 169 22.54 -2.46 -16.30
N THR A 170 22.88 -3.14 -15.21
CA THR A 170 23.82 -4.27 -15.22
C THR A 170 23.03 -5.56 -15.06
N ALA A 171 23.08 -6.44 -16.06
CA ALA A 171 22.39 -7.72 -16.00
C ALA A 171 22.95 -8.59 -14.85
N HIS A 172 22.06 -9.15 -14.05
CA HIS A 172 22.40 -10.02 -12.92
C HIS A 172 21.45 -11.22 -12.84
N SER A 173 21.85 -12.29 -12.13
CA SER A 173 21.07 -13.53 -12.06
C SER A 173 19.74 -13.39 -11.30
N THR A 174 19.60 -12.34 -10.50
CA THR A 174 18.40 -12.03 -9.70
C THR A 174 17.62 -10.84 -10.29
N GLY A 175 17.74 -10.63 -11.60
CA GLY A 175 17.17 -9.47 -12.30
C GLY A 175 18.15 -8.30 -12.42
N ASP A 176 17.81 -7.32 -13.23
CA ASP A 176 18.69 -6.18 -13.55
C ASP A 176 19.04 -5.36 -12.30
N LEU A 177 20.31 -4.93 -12.20
CA LEU A 177 20.82 -4.03 -11.16
C LEU A 177 21.15 -2.66 -11.75
N LEU A 178 21.48 -1.70 -10.89
CA LEU A 178 22.01 -0.40 -11.31
C LEU A 178 23.23 -0.54 -12.26
N PRO A 179 23.45 0.43 -13.16
CA PRO A 179 24.62 0.42 -14.01
C PRO A 179 25.89 0.61 -13.14
N THR A 180 26.92 -0.19 -13.40
CA THR A 180 28.22 0.02 -12.75
C THR A 180 29.05 1.06 -13.50
N ARG A 181 29.88 1.81 -12.79
CA ARG A 181 30.86 2.74 -13.39
C ARG A 181 31.82 2.03 -14.36
N GLY A 182 32.25 0.82 -14.03
CA GLY A 182 33.23 0.10 -14.82
C GLY A 182 34.52 0.91 -15.01
N ASN A 183 35.04 0.90 -16.24
CA ASN A 183 36.21 1.68 -16.66
C ASN A 183 35.85 2.99 -17.40
N ASP A 184 34.58 3.43 -17.32
CA ASP A 184 34.12 4.62 -18.03
C ASP A 184 34.63 5.91 -17.33
N PRO A 185 35.54 6.69 -17.95
CA PRO A 185 36.04 7.92 -17.35
C PRO A 185 34.99 9.03 -17.29
N ASP A 186 33.91 8.91 -18.07
CA ASP A 186 32.83 9.90 -18.14
C ASP A 186 31.66 9.54 -17.20
N ALA A 187 31.78 8.48 -16.42
CA ALA A 187 30.77 8.11 -15.42
C ALA A 187 30.64 9.17 -14.32
N PRO A 188 29.42 9.55 -13.94
CA PRO A 188 29.13 10.47 -12.84
C PRO A 188 29.84 10.08 -11.53
N ALA A 189 30.27 11.09 -10.78
CA ALA A 189 30.94 10.88 -9.50
C ALA A 189 29.98 10.28 -8.47
N MET A 190 30.45 9.28 -7.73
CA MET A 190 29.70 8.66 -6.64
C MET A 190 30.48 8.72 -5.32
N ALA A 191 29.77 8.79 -4.20
CA ALA A 191 30.39 8.76 -2.88
C ALA A 191 31.21 7.46 -2.71
N MET A 192 32.45 7.62 -2.23
CA MET A 192 33.42 6.52 -2.02
C MET A 192 33.83 5.74 -3.29
N GLU A 193 33.60 6.28 -4.49
CA GLU A 193 33.92 5.58 -5.76
C GLU A 193 35.39 5.15 -5.89
N GLU A 194 36.33 5.93 -5.34
CA GLU A 194 37.76 5.59 -5.40
C GLU A 194 38.09 4.33 -4.59
N SER A 195 37.32 4.07 -3.53
CA SER A 195 37.53 2.93 -2.64
C SER A 195 36.80 1.68 -3.13
N ILE A 196 35.65 1.85 -3.78
CA ILE A 196 34.85 0.76 -4.36
C ILE A 196 35.41 0.33 -5.73
N GLY A 197 35.83 1.28 -6.56
CA GLY A 197 36.40 1.04 -7.88
C GLY A 197 35.36 0.75 -8.97
N GLU A 198 35.68 -0.16 -9.90
CA GLU A 198 34.85 -0.44 -11.09
C GLU A 198 33.45 -0.98 -10.76
N SER A 199 33.28 -1.58 -9.57
CA SER A 199 32.00 -2.15 -9.09
C SER A 199 31.02 -1.10 -8.57
N THR A 200 31.41 0.18 -8.49
CA THR A 200 30.55 1.26 -7.99
C THR A 200 29.27 1.35 -8.81
N PHE A 201 28.10 1.23 -8.18
CA PHE A 201 26.84 1.51 -8.85
C PHE A 201 26.70 3.00 -9.11
N VAL A 202 26.09 3.37 -10.23
CA VAL A 202 25.83 4.75 -10.59
C VAL A 202 24.31 4.96 -10.66
N ALA A 203 23.83 6.03 -10.04
CA ALA A 203 22.41 6.38 -9.93
C ALA A 203 22.22 7.90 -10.09
N GLY A 204 20.97 8.36 -9.97
CA GLY A 204 20.64 9.80 -9.98
C GLY A 204 21.29 10.55 -8.82
N ASP A 205 21.23 10.02 -7.60
CA ASP A 205 21.91 10.60 -6.43
C ASP A 205 23.29 9.99 -6.17
N GLU A 206 24.27 10.80 -5.75
CA GLU A 206 25.66 10.37 -5.54
C GLU A 206 25.86 9.45 -4.33
N ARG A 207 24.88 9.37 -3.42
CA ARG A 207 24.95 8.59 -2.18
C ARG A 207 24.28 7.22 -2.31
N ALA A 208 23.82 6.81 -3.50
CA ALA A 208 23.09 5.55 -3.71
C ALA A 208 23.80 4.27 -3.25
N ASN A 209 25.13 4.30 -3.06
CA ASN A 209 25.93 3.17 -2.56
C ASN A 209 26.13 3.19 -1.04
N GLU A 210 25.58 4.18 -0.31
CA GLU A 210 25.87 4.39 1.11
C GLU A 210 25.61 3.13 1.93
N HIS A 211 24.48 2.44 1.72
CA HIS A 211 24.26 1.07 2.19
C HIS A 211 23.30 0.28 1.29
N ALA A 212 23.32 -1.04 1.41
CA ALA A 212 22.57 -1.96 0.53
C ALA A 212 21.05 -1.73 0.49
N VAL A 213 20.43 -1.27 1.58
CA VAL A 213 18.98 -0.96 1.62
C VAL A 213 18.64 0.17 0.65
N LEU A 214 19.31 1.32 0.76
CA LEU A 214 19.19 2.44 -0.17
C LEU A 214 19.47 2.02 -1.61
N THR A 215 20.55 1.27 -1.86
CA THR A 215 20.86 0.73 -3.20
C THR A 215 19.72 -0.14 -3.75
N SER A 216 19.02 -0.87 -2.88
CA SER A 216 17.87 -1.71 -3.25
C SER A 216 16.70 -0.87 -3.75
N LEU A 217 16.38 0.24 -3.08
CA LEU A 217 15.32 1.17 -3.52
C LEU A 217 15.68 1.88 -4.83
N HIS A 218 16.93 2.34 -5.00
CA HIS A 218 17.38 2.87 -6.30
C HIS A 218 17.24 1.84 -7.42
N THR A 219 17.63 0.59 -7.16
CA THR A 219 17.49 -0.50 -8.14
C THR A 219 16.02 -0.76 -8.48
N LEU A 220 15.15 -0.77 -7.47
CA LEU A 220 13.71 -0.98 -7.63
C LEU A 220 13.09 0.04 -8.59
N PHE A 221 13.38 1.33 -8.44
CA PHE A 221 12.81 2.37 -9.31
C PHE A 221 13.46 2.47 -10.69
N VAL A 222 14.71 2.00 -10.86
CA VAL A 222 15.29 1.81 -12.20
C VAL A 222 14.60 0.66 -12.94
N ARG A 223 14.26 -0.43 -12.24
CA ARG A 223 13.43 -1.50 -12.80
C ARG A 223 12.05 -0.99 -13.18
N GLU A 224 11.40 -0.22 -12.30
CA GLU A 224 10.07 0.33 -12.55
C GLU A 224 10.05 1.25 -13.78
N HIS A 225 11.03 2.14 -13.89
CA HIS A 225 11.17 2.97 -15.09
C HIS A 225 11.28 2.13 -16.37
N ASN A 226 12.12 1.09 -16.36
CA ASN A 226 12.31 0.25 -17.55
C ASN A 226 11.06 -0.59 -17.88
N ARG A 227 10.32 -1.05 -16.86
CA ARG A 227 9.03 -1.74 -17.01
C ARG A 227 7.99 -0.80 -17.63
N LEU A 228 7.88 0.43 -17.12
CA LEU A 228 6.98 1.46 -17.65
C LEU A 228 7.34 1.86 -19.08
N ALA A 229 8.64 1.99 -19.39
CA ALA A 229 9.09 2.29 -20.75
C ALA A 229 8.59 1.23 -21.75
N GLU A 230 8.63 -0.06 -21.40
CA GLU A 230 8.07 -1.15 -22.22
C GLU A 230 6.55 -1.07 -22.36
N ILE A 231 5.83 -0.77 -21.27
CA ILE A 231 4.38 -0.63 -21.30
C ILE A 231 3.97 0.56 -22.18
N ILE A 232 4.65 1.70 -22.04
CA ILE A 232 4.40 2.89 -22.85
C ILE A 232 4.63 2.58 -24.33
N ASP A 233 5.76 1.92 -24.65
CA ASP A 233 6.11 1.48 -25.99
C ASP A 233 5.01 0.65 -26.67
N ALA A 234 4.37 -0.23 -25.88
CA ALA A 234 3.37 -1.18 -26.33
C ALA A 234 1.95 -0.61 -26.39
N THR A 235 1.59 0.32 -25.50
CA THR A 235 0.20 0.77 -25.28
C THR A 235 -0.10 2.14 -25.89
N HIS A 236 0.88 3.03 -25.97
CA HIS A 236 0.65 4.41 -26.43
C HIS A 236 0.73 4.51 -27.96
N THR A 237 -0.41 4.79 -28.58
CA THR A 237 -0.54 4.86 -30.04
C THR A 237 -0.16 6.21 -30.65
N ASP A 238 0.09 7.22 -29.82
CA ASP A 238 0.40 8.60 -30.20
C ASP A 238 1.92 8.90 -30.25
N LEU A 239 2.77 7.91 -29.99
CA LEU A 239 4.22 8.07 -29.97
C LEU A 239 4.79 8.48 -31.34
N PRO A 240 5.87 9.28 -31.38
CA PRO A 240 6.56 9.65 -32.62
C PRO A 240 7.02 8.43 -33.43
N SER A 241 7.04 8.57 -34.75
CA SER A 241 7.46 7.47 -35.64
C SER A 241 8.97 7.36 -35.85
N ASN A 242 9.75 8.43 -35.58
CA ASN A 242 11.20 8.36 -35.67
C ASN A 242 11.80 7.86 -34.35
N THR A 243 12.81 7.00 -34.46
CA THR A 243 13.38 6.28 -33.31
C THR A 243 13.89 7.21 -32.20
N ALA A 244 14.56 8.31 -32.54
CA ALA A 244 15.14 9.21 -31.54
C ALA A 244 14.07 9.99 -30.74
N ASP A 245 13.07 10.58 -31.41
CA ASP A 245 12.02 11.32 -30.69
C ASP A 245 11.08 10.34 -29.97
N ARG A 246 10.94 9.11 -30.48
CA ARG A 246 10.20 8.05 -29.80
C ARG A 246 10.90 7.61 -28.51
N ASP A 247 12.21 7.41 -28.54
CA ASP A 247 13.02 7.12 -27.35
C ASP A 247 12.86 8.22 -26.29
N GLU A 248 13.04 9.48 -26.70
CA GLU A 248 12.89 10.63 -25.82
C GLU A 248 11.49 10.72 -25.20
N GLU A 249 10.44 10.57 -26.01
CA GLU A 249 9.06 10.63 -25.53
C GLU A 249 8.77 9.50 -24.52
N ILE A 250 9.23 8.28 -24.78
CA ILE A 250 9.05 7.15 -23.85
C ILE A 250 9.79 7.42 -22.54
N TYR A 251 11.06 7.85 -22.61
CA TYR A 251 11.86 8.18 -21.42
C TYR A 251 11.17 9.23 -20.56
N GLN A 252 10.71 10.33 -21.17
CA GLN A 252 10.07 11.42 -20.43
C GLN A 252 8.72 11.02 -19.82
N ARG A 253 7.93 10.19 -20.53
CA ARG A 253 6.67 9.66 -19.98
C ARG A 253 6.92 8.70 -18.81
N ALA A 254 7.87 7.76 -18.95
CA ALA A 254 8.24 6.84 -17.88
C ALA A 254 8.78 7.60 -16.65
N ARG A 255 9.67 8.58 -16.86
CA ARG A 255 10.17 9.48 -15.79
C ARG A 255 9.04 10.22 -15.08
N LYS A 256 8.07 10.75 -15.83
CA LYS A 256 6.92 11.46 -15.25
C LYS A 256 6.07 10.54 -14.37
N ILE A 257 5.83 9.31 -14.81
CA ILE A 257 5.03 8.34 -14.06
C ILE A 257 5.78 7.92 -12.79
N VAL A 258 7.07 7.58 -12.86
CA VAL A 258 7.87 7.24 -11.65
C VAL A 258 7.88 8.38 -10.63
N GLY A 259 8.04 9.63 -11.07
CA GLY A 259 7.93 10.78 -10.19
C GLY A 259 6.56 10.87 -9.51
N ALA A 260 5.48 10.59 -10.25
CA ALA A 260 4.13 10.57 -9.71
C ALA A 260 3.90 9.40 -8.73
N GLU A 261 4.48 8.23 -8.98
CA GLU A 261 4.42 7.07 -8.06
C GLU A 261 5.11 7.39 -6.73
N ILE A 262 6.31 7.96 -6.77
CA ILE A 262 7.05 8.40 -5.57
C ILE A 262 6.27 9.48 -4.82
N GLN A 263 5.64 10.43 -5.52
CA GLN A 263 4.75 11.43 -4.91
C GLN A 263 3.55 10.79 -4.22
N ALA A 264 2.83 9.88 -4.91
CA ALA A 264 1.66 9.23 -4.36
C ALA A 264 2.01 8.41 -3.11
N ILE A 265 3.02 7.56 -3.17
CA ILE A 265 3.49 6.74 -2.04
C ILE A 265 3.91 7.63 -0.86
N THR A 266 4.67 8.69 -1.11
CA THR A 266 5.15 9.58 -0.06
C THR A 266 4.01 10.26 0.70
N TYR A 267 2.98 10.74 0.00
CA TYR A 267 1.90 11.52 0.60
C TYR A 267 0.72 10.67 1.10
N LYS A 268 0.49 9.48 0.53
CA LYS A 268 -0.62 8.60 0.92
C LYS A 268 -0.25 7.55 1.95
N GLU A 269 1.00 7.08 1.95
CA GLU A 269 1.44 6.02 2.85
C GLU A 269 2.49 6.51 3.84
N PHE A 270 3.62 7.06 3.37
CA PHE A 270 4.75 7.40 4.23
C PHE A 270 4.46 8.51 5.24
N LEU A 271 3.98 9.68 4.80
CA LEU A 271 3.68 10.79 5.72
C LEU A 271 2.59 10.40 6.75
N PRO A 272 1.46 9.79 6.34
CA PRO A 272 0.46 9.29 7.30
C PRO A 272 1.01 8.22 8.26
N SER A 273 1.95 7.37 7.82
CA SER A 273 2.58 6.38 8.72
C SER A 273 3.28 7.05 9.90
N LEU A 274 3.97 8.18 9.67
CA LEU A 274 4.60 8.98 10.73
C LEU A 274 3.60 9.74 11.61
N GLY A 275 2.33 9.82 11.20
CA GLY A 275 1.29 10.61 11.86
C GLY A 275 1.11 12.02 11.25
N VAL A 276 1.82 12.33 10.16
CA VAL A 276 1.72 13.64 9.49
C VAL A 276 0.51 13.65 8.56
N THR A 277 -0.44 14.55 8.82
CA THR A 277 -1.66 14.69 8.01
C THR A 277 -1.74 16.09 7.43
N LEU A 278 -1.53 16.22 6.12
CA LEU A 278 -1.58 17.51 5.43
C LEU A 278 -3.03 17.93 5.12
N ASP A 279 -3.25 19.24 4.98
CA ASP A 279 -4.53 19.77 4.52
C ASP A 279 -4.86 19.24 3.11
N PRO A 280 -6.14 19.05 2.74
CA PRO A 280 -6.53 18.59 1.41
C PRO A 280 -5.96 19.48 0.30
N TYR A 281 -5.46 18.86 -0.78
CA TYR A 281 -4.88 19.59 -1.89
C TYR A 281 -5.93 20.50 -2.59
N ASN A 282 -5.59 21.78 -2.74
CA ASN A 282 -6.47 22.80 -3.32
C ASN A 282 -6.06 23.25 -4.73
N GLY A 283 -5.11 22.54 -5.35
CA GLY A 283 -4.52 22.90 -6.64
C GLY A 283 -3.23 23.71 -6.53
N TYR A 284 -2.48 23.76 -7.63
CA TYR A 284 -1.17 24.41 -7.72
C TYR A 284 -1.24 25.92 -7.46
N ASP A 285 -0.43 26.41 -6.52
CA ASP A 285 -0.30 27.82 -6.16
C ASP A 285 1.06 28.40 -6.61
N THR A 286 1.00 29.24 -7.64
CA THR A 286 2.18 29.94 -8.20
C THR A 286 2.89 30.88 -7.24
N THR A 287 2.32 31.20 -6.08
CA THR A 287 2.88 32.12 -5.08
C THR A 287 3.70 31.41 -4.01
N VAL A 288 3.61 30.08 -3.93
CA VAL A 288 4.36 29.25 -2.97
C VAL A 288 5.80 29.09 -3.45
N ASN A 289 6.75 29.29 -2.53
CA ASN A 289 8.15 28.95 -2.75
C ASN A 289 8.41 27.53 -2.18
N PRO A 290 8.76 26.55 -3.03
CA PRO A 290 8.98 25.15 -2.64
C PRO A 290 10.33 24.91 -1.96
N GLY A 291 11.24 25.89 -1.96
CA GLY A 291 12.63 25.70 -1.55
C GLY A 291 12.78 24.99 -0.21
N ILE A 292 13.80 24.16 -0.08
CA ILE A 292 14.03 23.38 1.13
C ILE A 292 14.50 24.29 2.26
N ASN A 293 13.89 24.18 3.44
CA ASN A 293 14.34 24.88 4.63
C ASN A 293 15.59 24.25 5.24
N THR A 294 16.48 25.09 5.75
CA THR A 294 17.69 24.67 6.47
C THR A 294 17.33 23.87 7.73
N GLU A 295 16.32 24.32 8.47
CA GLU A 295 15.78 23.62 9.64
C GLU A 295 15.20 22.25 9.30
N PHE A 296 14.65 22.08 8.08
CA PHE A 296 14.16 20.79 7.58
C PHE A 296 15.33 19.87 7.22
N SER A 297 16.22 20.27 6.31
CA SER A 297 17.30 19.41 5.79
C SER A 297 18.41 19.09 6.81
N THR A 298 18.62 20.00 7.75
CA THR A 298 19.73 19.89 8.72
C THR A 298 19.28 19.32 10.07
N ALA A 299 17.98 19.30 10.35
CA ALA A 299 17.43 18.76 11.59
C ALA A 299 16.16 17.93 11.37
N GLY A 300 15.07 18.55 10.89
CA GLY A 300 13.75 17.91 10.78
C GLY A 300 13.78 16.54 10.11
N PHE A 301 14.27 16.47 8.88
CA PHE A 301 14.25 15.22 8.11
C PHE A 301 15.38 14.24 8.46
N ARG A 302 16.27 14.64 9.39
CA ARG A 302 17.26 13.75 10.01
C ARG A 302 16.68 12.89 11.14
N LEU A 303 15.36 12.93 11.36
CA LEU A 303 14.69 12.00 12.27
C LEU A 303 14.96 10.54 11.90
N GLY A 304 15.17 10.23 10.61
CA GLY A 304 15.41 8.86 10.16
C GLY A 304 16.56 8.18 10.91
N HIS A 305 17.57 8.93 11.36
CA HIS A 305 18.72 8.38 12.07
C HIS A 305 18.41 7.76 13.44
N THR A 306 17.30 8.10 14.09
CA THR A 306 16.87 7.44 15.35
C THR A 306 16.05 6.18 15.09
N LEU A 307 15.53 6.00 13.87
CA LEU A 307 14.64 4.89 13.52
C LEU A 307 15.40 3.62 13.12
N VAL A 308 16.68 3.76 12.78
CA VAL A 308 17.47 2.68 12.18
C VAL A 308 17.81 1.59 13.19
N SER A 309 17.53 0.35 12.81
CA SER A 309 17.97 -0.85 13.53
C SER A 309 19.41 -1.25 13.19
N GLY A 310 20.13 -1.85 14.13
CA GLY A 310 21.54 -2.26 13.93
C GLY A 310 21.74 -3.38 12.90
N THR A 311 20.71 -4.21 12.68
CA THR A 311 20.68 -5.22 11.62
C THR A 311 19.40 -5.10 10.82
N VAL A 312 19.41 -5.59 9.57
CA VAL A 312 18.24 -5.75 8.71
C VAL A 312 18.13 -7.23 8.33
N PRO A 313 16.99 -7.91 8.53
CA PRO A 313 16.84 -9.29 8.13
C PRO A 313 16.98 -9.42 6.62
N ARG A 314 17.50 -10.57 6.17
CA ARG A 314 17.44 -10.95 4.76
C ARG A 314 16.68 -12.25 4.69
N LEU A 315 15.56 -12.25 3.98
CA LEU A 315 14.62 -13.37 4.01
C LEU A 315 14.50 -14.04 2.64
N ASN A 316 14.43 -15.37 2.65
CA ASN A 316 14.02 -16.15 1.49
C ASN A 316 12.49 -16.01 1.29
N GLU A 317 11.99 -16.50 0.17
CA GLU A 317 10.56 -16.55 -0.15
C GLU A 317 9.71 -17.27 0.91
N ASP A 318 10.26 -18.29 1.57
CA ASP A 318 9.58 -19.06 2.63
C ASP A 318 9.62 -18.38 4.01
N GLY A 319 10.07 -17.12 4.09
CA GLY A 319 10.20 -16.35 5.32
C GLY A 319 11.39 -16.75 6.20
N THR A 320 12.20 -17.73 5.79
CA THR A 320 13.41 -18.11 6.55
C THR A 320 14.56 -17.14 6.27
N THR A 321 15.45 -16.97 7.24
CA THR A 321 16.67 -16.15 7.04
C THR A 321 17.51 -16.72 5.90
N ALA A 322 17.91 -15.85 4.98
CA ALA A 322 18.80 -16.18 3.87
C ALA A 322 20.11 -16.81 4.40
N PRO A 323 20.74 -17.74 3.66
CA PRO A 323 21.96 -18.42 4.12
C PRO A 323 23.13 -17.49 4.48
N VAL A 324 23.13 -16.28 3.92
CA VAL A 324 24.09 -15.20 4.19
C VAL A 324 23.88 -14.51 5.54
N GLY A 325 22.76 -14.78 6.23
CA GLY A 325 22.39 -14.21 7.51
C GLY A 325 21.74 -12.82 7.39
N GLU A 326 21.55 -12.15 8.51
CA GLU A 326 21.10 -10.75 8.55
C GLU A 326 22.16 -9.84 7.90
N LEU A 327 21.71 -8.69 7.40
CA LEU A 327 22.58 -7.61 6.99
C LEU A 327 22.90 -6.75 8.22
N ASP A 328 24.13 -6.82 8.68
CA ASP A 328 24.67 -5.86 9.65
C ASP A 328 24.86 -4.52 8.90
N LEU A 329 24.05 -3.51 9.25
CA LEU A 329 24.03 -2.24 8.54
C LEU A 329 25.40 -1.54 8.64
N PHE A 330 26.08 -1.69 9.79
CA PHE A 330 27.44 -1.20 10.03
C PHE A 330 28.49 -1.85 9.13
N GLN A 331 28.36 -3.15 8.83
CA GLN A 331 29.25 -3.85 7.90
C GLN A 331 28.83 -3.70 6.44
N GLY A 332 27.68 -3.09 6.16
CA GLY A 332 27.11 -2.95 4.81
C GLY A 332 27.42 -1.62 4.12
N PHE A 333 28.07 -0.65 4.80
CA PHE A 333 28.32 0.66 4.22
C PHE A 333 29.27 0.60 3.01
N PHE A 334 28.84 1.17 1.88
CA PHE A 334 29.63 1.26 0.64
C PHE A 334 30.13 -0.10 0.12
N GLN A 335 29.34 -1.17 0.30
CA GLN A 335 29.66 -2.53 -0.14
C GLN A 335 28.62 -3.03 -1.17
N PRO A 336 28.78 -2.72 -2.47
CA PRO A 336 27.85 -3.18 -3.51
C PRO A 336 27.78 -4.72 -3.62
N GLU A 337 28.80 -5.43 -3.12
CA GLU A 337 28.83 -6.89 -3.04
C GLU A 337 27.68 -7.48 -2.20
N ARG A 338 27.13 -6.69 -1.25
CA ARG A 338 25.95 -7.07 -0.46
C ARG A 338 24.67 -7.19 -1.27
N ILE A 339 24.67 -6.69 -2.51
CA ILE A 339 23.59 -6.89 -3.48
C ILE A 339 24.01 -7.91 -4.54
N THR A 340 25.23 -7.80 -5.09
CA THR A 340 25.66 -8.64 -6.21
C THR A 340 26.02 -10.08 -5.83
N GLU A 341 26.49 -10.34 -4.60
CA GLU A 341 26.90 -11.68 -4.17
C GLU A 341 25.89 -12.33 -3.22
N ASP A 342 25.09 -11.52 -2.52
CA ASP A 342 24.26 -11.94 -1.39
C ASP A 342 22.76 -12.12 -1.74
N GLY A 343 22.43 -12.27 -3.03
CA GLY A 343 21.10 -12.70 -3.48
C GLY A 343 20.18 -11.61 -4.04
N GLY A 344 20.72 -10.45 -4.44
CA GLY A 344 19.92 -9.38 -5.05
C GLY A 344 19.27 -8.45 -4.03
N ILE A 345 18.19 -7.78 -4.45
CA ILE A 345 17.48 -6.80 -3.64
C ILE A 345 16.30 -7.44 -2.88
N GLU A 346 15.82 -8.57 -3.37
CA GLU A 346 14.59 -9.21 -2.93
C GLU A 346 14.65 -9.68 -1.47
N PRO A 347 15.75 -10.31 -0.98
CA PRO A 347 15.84 -10.68 0.43
C PRO A 347 15.84 -9.48 1.38
N VAL A 348 16.39 -8.34 0.93
CA VAL A 348 16.44 -7.09 1.70
C VAL A 348 15.03 -6.50 1.80
N LEU A 349 14.32 -6.38 0.66
CA LEU A 349 12.97 -5.84 0.62
C LEU A 349 11.98 -6.65 1.48
N ARG A 350 12.04 -8.00 1.44
CA ARG A 350 11.25 -8.84 2.37
C ARG A 350 11.59 -8.56 3.83
N GLY A 351 12.88 -8.41 4.14
CA GLY A 351 13.33 -8.11 5.51
C GLY A 351 12.76 -6.82 6.07
N LEU A 352 12.78 -5.75 5.27
CA LEU A 352 12.27 -4.43 5.66
C LEU A 352 10.80 -4.47 6.10
N ALA A 353 9.96 -5.28 5.44
CA ALA A 353 8.54 -5.39 5.77
C ALA A 353 8.26 -6.16 7.07
N THR A 354 9.24 -6.90 7.59
CA THR A 354 9.04 -7.81 8.74
C THR A 354 9.65 -7.31 10.04
N GLN A 355 10.56 -6.34 9.97
CA GLN A 355 11.24 -5.82 11.13
C GLN A 355 10.64 -4.48 11.55
N VAL A 356 10.27 -4.39 12.83
CA VAL A 356 9.83 -3.13 13.45
C VAL A 356 11.06 -2.24 13.62
N GLN A 357 10.96 -0.99 13.14
CA GLN A 357 12.01 0.00 13.28
C GLN A 357 12.20 0.42 14.75
N GLN A 358 13.28 1.16 15.04
CA GLN A 358 13.43 1.81 16.34
C GLN A 358 12.45 2.99 16.49
N GLN A 359 12.09 3.32 17.72
CA GLN A 359 11.22 4.45 18.04
C GLN A 359 11.89 5.80 17.69
N THR A 360 11.10 6.81 17.31
CA THR A 360 11.59 8.19 17.30
C THR A 360 11.77 8.70 18.72
N ASP A 361 13.03 8.84 19.14
CA ASP A 361 13.37 9.48 20.40
C ASP A 361 14.79 10.08 20.31
N ALA A 362 15.33 10.49 21.45
CA ALA A 362 16.71 10.94 21.55
C ALA A 362 17.65 9.76 21.82
N LYS A 363 17.52 8.63 21.10
CA LYS A 363 18.39 7.44 21.14
C LYS A 363 18.87 7.05 19.75
N ILE A 364 20.10 6.56 19.66
CA ILE A 364 20.67 6.04 18.41
C ILE A 364 21.47 4.79 18.72
N VAL A 365 21.27 3.75 17.91
CA VAL A 365 21.99 2.47 17.98
C VAL A 365 23.51 2.67 17.90
N ASP A 366 24.25 1.80 18.58
CA ASP A 366 25.71 1.89 18.71
C ASP A 366 26.42 1.92 17.33
N ASP A 367 25.86 1.20 16.37
CA ASP A 367 26.31 1.10 14.98
C ASP A 367 26.44 2.46 14.28
N LEU A 368 25.51 3.38 14.55
CA LEU A 368 25.53 4.74 14.00
C LEU A 368 26.21 5.75 14.95
N ARG A 369 26.09 5.53 16.26
CA ARG A 369 26.58 6.48 17.28
C ARG A 369 28.07 6.37 17.57
N ASN A 370 28.66 5.20 17.39
CA ASN A 370 30.07 4.94 17.71
C ASN A 370 30.88 4.39 16.54
N LEU A 371 30.20 3.75 15.59
CA LEU A 371 30.84 2.89 14.61
C LEU A 371 30.60 3.33 13.15
N LEU A 372 30.03 4.51 12.91
CA LEU A 372 29.67 4.97 11.57
C LEU A 372 30.89 4.93 10.62
N PHE A 373 30.70 4.27 9.46
CA PHE A 373 31.67 4.07 8.38
C PHE A 373 32.95 3.28 8.68
N THR A 374 33.10 2.62 9.82
CA THR A 374 34.29 1.74 10.02
C THR A 374 34.35 0.56 9.05
N GLY A 375 33.18 0.04 8.65
CA GLY A 375 33.05 -1.08 7.71
C GLY A 375 33.22 -0.69 6.24
N ALA A 376 33.31 0.61 5.93
CA ALA A 376 33.46 1.11 4.57
C ALA A 376 34.82 0.71 3.96
N PRO A 377 34.89 0.44 2.64
CA PRO A 377 36.16 0.24 1.95
C PRO A 377 37.11 1.42 2.17
N GLY A 378 38.37 1.13 2.53
CA GLY A 378 39.36 2.16 2.90
C GLY A 378 39.34 2.59 4.38
N GLY A 379 38.31 2.19 5.14
CA GLY A 379 38.10 2.52 6.54
C GLY A 379 37.47 3.89 6.76
N GLY A 380 36.83 4.08 7.92
CA GLY A 380 36.21 5.35 8.31
C GLY A 380 37.24 6.47 8.59
N PRO A 381 36.79 7.73 8.69
CA PRO A 381 37.67 8.89 8.92
C PRO A 381 38.42 8.82 10.27
N VAL A 382 37.97 7.96 11.18
CA VAL A 382 38.63 7.63 12.46
C VAL A 382 38.69 6.11 12.58
N ALA A 383 39.79 5.58 13.11
CA ALA A 383 40.05 4.14 13.20
C ALA A 383 38.99 3.34 13.99
N ASN A 384 38.21 4.00 14.86
CA ASN A 384 37.13 3.40 15.64
C ASN A 384 35.72 3.82 15.17
N GLY A 385 35.60 4.53 14.04
CA GLY A 385 34.31 5.04 13.52
C GLY A 385 34.04 6.48 13.91
N THR A 386 32.95 7.03 13.40
CA THR A 386 32.45 8.37 13.80
C THR A 386 31.11 8.26 14.53
N ASP A 387 30.61 9.40 15.02
CA ASP A 387 29.38 9.50 15.81
C ASP A 387 28.33 10.33 15.05
N LEU A 388 27.30 9.66 14.52
CA LEU A 388 26.27 10.33 13.72
C LEU A 388 25.47 11.38 14.51
N ALA A 389 25.17 11.13 15.79
CA ALA A 389 24.46 12.08 16.64
C ALA A 389 25.30 13.36 16.84
N ALA A 390 26.57 13.19 17.17
CA ALA A 390 27.50 14.31 17.35
C ALA A 390 27.73 15.07 16.02
N LEU A 391 27.78 14.37 14.89
CA LEU A 391 27.87 14.97 13.56
C LEU A 391 26.62 15.79 13.22
N ASN A 392 25.42 15.31 13.53
CA ASN A 392 24.15 16.04 13.30
C ASN A 392 24.11 17.33 14.10
N ILE A 393 24.44 17.28 15.40
CA ILE A 393 24.51 18.47 16.26
C ILE A 393 25.54 19.46 15.71
N GLN A 394 26.74 18.99 15.36
CA GLN A 394 27.80 19.85 14.84
C GLN A 394 27.45 20.43 13.46
N ARG A 395 26.71 19.69 12.62
CA ARG A 395 26.21 20.18 11.32
C ARG A 395 25.14 21.24 11.50
N GLY A 396 24.24 21.10 12.47
CA GLY A 396 23.28 22.15 12.83
C GLY A 396 23.98 23.46 13.23
N ARG A 397 25.05 23.34 14.03
CA ARG A 397 25.88 24.50 14.40
C ARG A 397 26.66 25.09 13.22
N ASP A 398 27.11 24.24 12.29
CA ASP A 398 27.77 24.64 11.04
C ASP A 398 26.85 25.42 10.10
N HIS A 399 25.57 25.04 10.04
CA HIS A 399 24.54 25.66 9.20
C HIS A 399 23.87 26.88 9.85
N GLY A 400 24.27 27.21 11.08
CA GLY A 400 23.72 28.34 11.81
C GLY A 400 22.25 28.14 12.22
N LEU A 401 21.86 26.91 12.58
CA LEU A 401 20.52 26.65 13.11
C LEU A 401 20.28 27.43 14.41
N ALA A 402 19.09 28.00 14.54
CA ALA A 402 18.61 28.60 15.77
C ALA A 402 18.33 27.56 16.85
N ASN A 403 18.15 28.00 18.10
CA ASN A 403 17.85 27.09 19.19
C ASN A 403 16.40 26.57 19.09
N TYR A 404 16.16 25.41 19.70
CA TYR A 404 14.87 24.71 19.71
C TYR A 404 13.67 25.64 19.95
N ASN A 405 13.73 26.48 20.98
CA ASN A 405 12.65 27.39 21.33
C ASN A 405 12.43 28.54 20.33
N GLU A 406 13.46 28.94 19.57
CA GLU A 406 13.35 29.97 18.54
C GLU A 406 12.66 29.42 17.29
N VAL A 407 13.01 28.20 16.89
CA VAL A 407 12.36 27.50 15.77
C VAL A 407 10.89 27.22 16.08
N ARG A 408 10.57 26.76 17.30
CA ARG A 408 9.18 26.60 17.76
C ARG A 408 8.37 27.88 17.57
N GLN A 409 8.90 29.02 18.00
CA GLN A 409 8.20 30.30 17.87
C GLN A 409 8.06 30.76 16.41
N ALA A 410 9.05 30.47 15.56
CA ALA A 410 8.99 30.81 14.14
C ALA A 410 7.86 30.07 13.42
N LEU A 411 7.58 28.83 13.83
CA LEU A 411 6.48 28.00 13.34
C LEU A 411 5.15 28.23 14.08
N GLY A 412 5.09 29.23 14.98
CA GLY A 412 3.86 29.56 15.71
C GLY A 412 3.55 28.66 16.91
N LEU A 413 4.45 27.72 17.26
CA LEU A 413 4.33 26.86 18.43
C LEU A 413 4.66 27.62 19.73
N SER A 414 4.18 27.08 20.85
CA SER A 414 4.45 27.66 22.17
C SER A 414 5.90 27.41 22.59
N ARG A 415 6.54 28.45 23.14
CA ARG A 415 7.85 28.32 23.79
C ARG A 415 7.74 27.43 25.03
N VAL A 416 8.63 26.47 25.20
CA VAL A 416 8.74 25.69 26.45
C VAL A 416 9.43 26.52 27.52
N ASN A 417 9.03 26.39 28.79
CA ASN A 417 9.58 27.18 29.89
C ASN A 417 10.33 26.32 30.92
N ASP A 418 10.12 25.01 30.89
CA ASP A 418 10.76 24.02 31.75
C ASP A 418 11.13 22.78 30.93
N PHE A 419 12.18 22.06 31.34
CA PHE A 419 12.59 20.83 30.66
C PHE A 419 11.50 19.75 30.69
N SER A 420 10.65 19.74 31.74
CA SER A 420 9.49 18.84 31.85
C SER A 420 8.33 19.18 30.91
N ASP A 421 8.36 20.35 30.25
CA ASP A 421 7.41 20.65 29.16
C ASP A 421 7.78 19.89 27.87
N ILE A 422 9.04 19.45 27.73
CA ILE A 422 9.55 18.77 26.52
C ILE A 422 9.22 17.27 26.58
N SER A 423 9.61 16.61 27.67
CA SER A 423 9.49 15.15 27.82
C SER A 423 8.81 14.77 29.13
N SER A 424 8.03 13.69 29.08
CA SER A 424 7.46 13.03 30.25
C SER A 424 8.43 12.04 30.91
N ASP A 425 9.53 11.69 30.22
CA ASP A 425 10.57 10.82 30.75
C ASP A 425 11.50 11.62 31.70
N PRO A 426 11.52 11.29 33.01
CA PRO A 426 12.37 12.00 33.97
C PRO A 426 13.88 11.85 33.69
N GLU A 427 14.33 10.80 33.00
CA GLU A 427 15.74 10.62 32.64
C GLU A 427 16.15 11.58 31.51
N VAL A 428 15.32 11.71 30.48
CA VAL A 428 15.51 12.69 29.40
C VAL A 428 15.51 14.12 29.96
N VAL A 429 14.54 14.45 30.82
CA VAL A 429 14.45 15.77 31.48
C VAL A 429 15.72 16.08 32.28
N ALA A 430 16.19 15.13 33.11
CA ALA A 430 17.40 15.32 33.91
C ALA A 430 18.66 15.48 33.04
N ALA A 431 18.77 14.70 31.95
CA ALA A 431 19.88 14.79 31.00
C ALA A 431 19.91 16.15 30.28
N LEU A 432 18.76 16.65 29.82
CA LEU A 432 18.67 17.98 29.20
C LEU A 432 19.02 19.09 30.18
N GLU A 433 18.55 19.01 31.44
CA GLU A 433 18.89 19.97 32.49
C GLU A 433 20.39 19.97 32.80
N GLU A 434 21.01 18.79 32.93
CA GLU A 434 22.45 18.65 33.15
C GLU A 434 23.27 19.23 31.98
N LEU A 435 22.86 18.96 30.75
CA LEU A 435 23.59 19.38 29.56
C LEU A 435 23.46 20.88 29.33
N TYR A 436 22.24 21.42 29.24
CA TYR A 436 22.00 22.76 28.73
C TYR A 436 21.79 23.83 29.80
N GLY A 437 21.32 23.44 31.00
CA GLY A 437 21.04 24.32 32.14
C GLY A 437 19.88 25.32 31.93
N ASP A 438 19.55 25.67 30.69
CA ASP A 438 18.43 26.53 30.28
C ASP A 438 17.82 25.96 28.98
N VAL A 439 16.49 25.86 28.92
CA VAL A 439 15.75 25.35 27.76
C VAL A 439 16.00 26.17 26.49
N ASP A 440 16.40 27.43 26.64
CA ASP A 440 16.67 28.34 25.54
C ASP A 440 18.01 28.09 24.83
N ASN A 441 18.85 27.21 25.40
CA ASN A 441 20.14 26.84 24.82
C ASN A 441 20.08 25.53 24.02
N ILE A 442 18.94 24.82 24.01
CA ILE A 442 18.86 23.48 23.40
C ILE A 442 19.05 23.57 21.88
N ASP A 443 20.00 22.82 21.33
CA ASP A 443 20.17 22.68 19.87
C ASP A 443 18.88 22.09 19.25
N GLN A 444 18.39 22.64 18.13
CA GLN A 444 17.09 22.30 17.54
C GLN A 444 16.85 20.78 17.44
N TRP A 445 17.77 20.03 16.81
CA TRP A 445 17.63 18.59 16.58
C TRP A 445 17.53 17.81 17.90
N VAL A 446 18.24 18.24 18.94
CA VAL A 446 18.21 17.60 20.26
C VAL A 446 16.88 17.82 20.97
N GLY A 447 16.39 19.06 20.97
CA GLY A 447 15.11 19.39 21.59
C GLY A 447 13.95 18.71 20.88
N MET A 448 13.95 18.74 19.55
CA MET A 448 12.94 18.12 18.69
C MET A 448 12.79 16.62 18.94
N LEU A 449 13.90 15.87 18.98
CA LEU A 449 13.88 14.42 19.24
C LEU A 449 13.59 14.06 20.70
N SER A 450 13.67 15.03 21.62
CA SER A 450 13.35 14.81 23.04
C SER A 450 11.88 15.05 23.37
N GLU A 451 11.08 15.57 22.43
CA GLU A 451 9.66 15.83 22.65
C GLU A 451 8.89 14.51 22.87
N ASN A 452 7.85 14.56 23.71
CA ASN A 452 6.85 13.49 23.70
C ASN A 452 6.20 13.39 22.32
N THR A 453 5.95 12.16 21.85
CA THR A 453 5.19 11.95 20.62
C THR A 453 3.75 12.43 20.78
N LEU A 454 3.17 12.90 19.68
CA LEU A 454 1.77 13.27 19.62
C LEU A 454 0.85 12.03 19.61
N PRO A 455 -0.42 12.15 20.03
CA PRO A 455 -1.37 11.05 19.93
C PRO A 455 -1.50 10.53 18.50
N ASN A 456 -1.44 9.21 18.31
CA ASN A 456 -1.47 8.54 17.00
C ASN A 456 -0.35 8.98 16.03
N SER A 457 0.77 9.46 16.57
CA SER A 457 1.94 9.90 15.80
C SER A 457 3.20 9.23 16.33
N SER A 458 4.21 9.10 15.47
CA SER A 458 5.54 8.64 15.86
C SER A 458 6.48 9.81 16.13
N ILE A 459 6.02 11.06 16.06
CA ILE A 459 6.87 12.25 16.15
C ILE A 459 6.29 13.30 17.11
N GLY A 460 7.14 14.22 17.56
CA GLY A 460 6.76 15.37 18.40
C GLY A 460 6.24 16.57 17.62
N GLU A 461 5.67 17.55 18.35
CA GLU A 461 5.02 18.75 17.81
C GLU A 461 5.91 19.61 16.91
N LEU A 462 7.19 19.82 17.26
CA LEU A 462 8.09 20.60 16.42
C LEU A 462 8.44 19.85 15.13
N ASN A 463 8.65 18.53 15.21
CA ASN A 463 8.99 17.76 14.02
C ASN A 463 7.81 17.69 13.05
N GLU A 464 6.60 17.47 13.56
CA GLU A 464 5.37 17.49 12.77
C GLU A 464 5.21 18.83 12.03
N ALA A 465 5.31 19.96 12.73
CA ALA A 465 5.18 21.30 12.12
C ALA A 465 6.24 21.57 11.03
N ILE A 466 7.46 21.07 11.17
CA ILE A 466 8.52 21.20 10.16
C ILE A 466 8.20 20.37 8.92
N LEU A 467 7.75 19.12 9.09
CA LEU A 467 7.40 18.23 7.99
C LEU A 467 6.15 18.73 7.25
N GLU A 468 5.13 19.16 7.98
CA GLU A 468 3.90 19.75 7.41
C GLU A 468 4.23 20.96 6.52
N ASP A 469 4.95 21.97 7.04
CA ASP A 469 5.31 23.14 6.23
C ASP A 469 6.07 22.77 4.95
N GLN A 470 7.08 21.90 5.08
CA GLN A 470 7.94 21.60 3.94
C GLN A 470 7.18 20.79 2.89
N PHE A 471 6.49 19.72 3.27
CA PHE A 471 5.78 18.87 2.31
C PHE A 471 4.55 19.58 1.73
N GLU A 472 3.84 20.43 2.48
CA GLU A 472 2.77 21.26 1.89
C GLU A 472 3.31 22.21 0.82
N ARG A 473 4.43 22.89 1.07
CA ARG A 473 5.03 23.77 0.05
C ARG A 473 5.57 23.02 -1.16
N LEU A 474 6.12 21.82 -0.96
CA LEU A 474 6.55 20.95 -2.06
C LEU A 474 5.37 20.53 -2.93
N ARG A 475 4.24 20.16 -2.31
CA ARG A 475 3.03 19.78 -3.04
C ARG A 475 2.37 20.97 -3.74
N ASP A 476 2.08 22.02 -2.99
CA ASP A 476 1.24 23.12 -3.45
C ASP A 476 2.01 24.04 -4.42
N GLY A 477 3.34 24.12 -4.29
CA GLY A 477 4.22 24.87 -5.17
C GLY A 477 4.65 24.14 -6.44
N ASP A 478 4.27 22.86 -6.63
CA ASP A 478 4.70 22.06 -7.77
C ASP A 478 3.66 22.04 -8.89
N ARG A 479 3.98 22.67 -10.03
CA ARG A 479 3.12 22.68 -11.21
C ARG A 479 2.87 21.28 -11.78
N PHE A 480 3.78 20.35 -11.50
CA PHE A 480 3.78 18.99 -12.01
C PHE A 480 3.40 17.97 -10.93
N TRP A 481 2.84 18.42 -9.80
CA TRP A 481 2.20 17.55 -8.82
C TRP A 481 1.22 16.60 -9.50
N TYR A 482 1.25 15.31 -9.16
CA TYR A 482 0.54 14.28 -9.92
C TYR A 482 -0.97 14.54 -10.04
N GLU A 483 -1.63 15.06 -8.99
CA GLU A 483 -3.08 15.37 -9.02
C GLU A 483 -3.42 16.60 -9.88
N ASN A 484 -2.42 17.40 -10.25
CA ASN A 484 -2.57 18.54 -11.16
C ASN A 484 -2.20 18.19 -12.61
N ASP A 485 -1.65 17.01 -12.86
CA ASP A 485 -1.09 16.66 -14.16
C ASP A 485 -2.14 16.07 -15.10
N VAL A 486 -2.53 16.87 -16.10
CA VAL A 486 -3.56 16.50 -17.09
C VAL A 486 -3.18 15.33 -17.97
N ASP A 487 -1.89 15.04 -18.13
CA ASP A 487 -1.43 13.93 -18.97
C ASP A 487 -1.66 12.60 -18.24
N LEU A 488 -1.41 12.54 -16.93
CA LEU A 488 -1.59 11.33 -16.11
C LEU A 488 -3.07 10.89 -16.06
N ALA A 489 -4.00 11.84 -16.08
CA ALA A 489 -5.43 11.57 -16.16
C ALA A 489 -5.91 11.05 -17.53
N GLN A 490 -5.04 11.01 -18.55
CA GLN A 490 -5.38 10.59 -19.91
C GLN A 490 -4.60 9.38 -20.38
N TRP A 491 -3.33 9.27 -19.98
CA TRP A 491 -2.46 8.17 -20.37
C TRP A 491 -2.95 6.85 -19.78
N GLN A 492 -2.99 5.83 -20.64
CA GLN A 492 -3.44 4.49 -20.26
C GLN A 492 -2.27 3.69 -19.70
N LEU A 493 -2.49 2.95 -18.62
CA LEU A 493 -1.49 2.10 -17.99
C LEU A 493 -1.96 0.64 -17.95
N GLY A 494 -1.86 -0.03 -19.10
CA GLY A 494 -2.27 -1.44 -19.22
C GLY A 494 -3.77 -1.63 -19.03
N GLU A 495 -4.14 -2.68 -18.28
CA GLU A 495 -5.55 -3.04 -17.99
C GLU A 495 -6.13 -2.25 -16.80
N ASN A 496 -5.30 -1.47 -16.08
CA ASN A 496 -5.66 -0.75 -14.86
C ASN A 496 -6.32 0.63 -15.09
N GLY A 497 -6.68 0.96 -16.34
CA GLY A 497 -7.24 2.27 -16.69
C GLY A 497 -6.18 3.35 -16.90
N THR A 498 -6.44 4.58 -16.47
CA THR A 498 -5.50 5.69 -16.60
C THR A 498 -4.38 5.62 -15.55
N VAL A 499 -3.28 6.35 -15.76
CA VAL A 499 -2.22 6.48 -14.74
C VAL A 499 -2.80 7.08 -13.45
N SER A 500 -3.73 8.04 -13.55
CA SER A 500 -4.39 8.59 -12.36
C SER A 500 -5.19 7.54 -11.59
N ASP A 501 -5.94 6.66 -12.28
CA ASP A 501 -6.72 5.59 -11.63
C ASP A 501 -5.79 4.58 -10.91
N TRP A 502 -4.63 4.30 -11.50
CA TRP A 502 -3.58 3.51 -10.87
C TRP A 502 -3.03 4.17 -9.60
N LEU A 503 -2.62 5.44 -9.71
CA LEU A 503 -2.07 6.20 -8.58
C LEU A 503 -3.07 6.39 -7.43
N GLU A 504 -4.39 6.28 -7.69
CA GLU A 504 -5.41 6.36 -6.65
C GLU A 504 -5.28 5.26 -5.60
N ASN A 505 -4.96 4.04 -6.01
CA ASN A 505 -4.90 2.84 -5.16
C ASN A 505 -3.49 2.24 -5.05
N LEU A 506 -2.47 2.91 -5.62
CA LEU A 506 -1.09 2.45 -5.58
C LEU A 506 -0.54 2.39 -4.15
N ASN A 507 0.02 1.25 -3.79
CA ASN A 507 0.89 1.09 -2.63
C ASN A 507 2.35 0.82 -3.04
N LEU A 508 3.31 1.06 -2.16
CA LEU A 508 4.72 0.70 -2.40
C LEU A 508 4.90 -0.81 -2.58
N SER A 509 4.06 -1.64 -1.93
CA SER A 509 4.04 -3.09 -2.12
C SER A 509 3.80 -3.48 -3.58
N ASP A 510 2.98 -2.72 -4.32
CA ASP A 510 2.71 -2.98 -5.74
C ASP A 510 3.96 -2.78 -6.58
N ILE A 511 4.72 -1.71 -6.34
CA ILE A 511 5.99 -1.47 -7.04
C ILE A 511 6.99 -2.59 -6.74
N VAL A 512 7.04 -3.08 -5.50
CA VAL A 512 7.85 -4.25 -5.12
C VAL A 512 7.41 -5.48 -5.93
N LYS A 513 6.12 -5.83 -5.89
CA LYS A 513 5.54 -6.99 -6.60
C LYS A 513 5.76 -6.91 -8.12
N LEU A 514 5.66 -5.73 -8.72
CA LEU A 514 5.82 -5.52 -10.17
C LEU A 514 7.27 -5.63 -10.67
N ASN A 515 8.26 -5.46 -9.79
CA ASN A 515 9.67 -5.34 -10.18
C ASN A 515 10.60 -6.38 -9.53
N THR A 516 10.02 -7.37 -8.84
CA THR A 516 10.74 -8.44 -8.15
C THR A 516 10.01 -9.77 -8.31
N ASP A 517 10.55 -10.84 -7.71
CA ASP A 517 9.87 -12.14 -7.56
C ASP A 517 9.12 -12.26 -6.23
N ILE A 518 8.87 -11.14 -5.54
CA ILE A 518 8.16 -11.12 -4.27
C ILE A 518 6.66 -11.08 -4.55
N ASP A 519 5.98 -12.21 -4.32
CA ASP A 519 4.53 -12.28 -4.41
C ASP A 519 3.84 -12.00 -3.06
N ASN A 520 4.49 -12.36 -1.95
CA ASN A 520 3.96 -12.24 -0.59
C ASN A 520 4.68 -11.14 0.20
N ILE A 521 4.02 -10.01 0.38
CA ILE A 521 4.49 -8.86 1.17
C ILE A 521 3.29 -7.96 1.51
N SER A 522 3.26 -7.50 2.77
CA SER A 522 2.21 -6.63 3.32
C SER A 522 1.81 -5.54 2.33
N ASP A 523 0.50 -5.39 2.11
CA ASP A 523 -0.03 -4.36 1.22
C ASP A 523 0.42 -2.96 1.63
N ASN A 524 0.44 -2.65 2.92
CA ASN A 524 1.10 -1.46 3.46
C ASN A 524 2.42 -1.87 4.12
N VAL A 525 3.51 -1.71 3.37
CA VAL A 525 4.84 -2.11 3.83
C VAL A 525 5.40 -1.25 4.94
N PHE A 526 4.81 -0.08 5.24
CA PHE A 526 5.28 0.82 6.31
C PHE A 526 4.91 0.36 7.72
N PHE A 527 4.09 -0.68 7.85
CA PHE A 527 3.73 -1.31 9.12
C PHE A 527 4.11 -2.78 9.10
N VAL A 528 4.64 -3.27 10.22
CA VAL A 528 4.72 -4.70 10.50
C VAL A 528 3.34 -5.15 10.99
N PRO A 529 2.73 -6.20 10.43
CA PRO A 529 1.40 -6.65 10.84
C PRO A 529 1.27 -6.88 12.36
N ASP A 530 0.22 -6.32 12.96
CA ASP A 530 0.05 -6.24 14.42
C ASP A 530 -0.14 -7.61 15.09
N ILE A 531 -0.76 -8.58 14.39
CA ILE A 531 -1.21 -9.83 15.02
C ILE A 531 -1.04 -11.04 14.07
N VAL A 532 -0.12 -11.94 14.43
CA VAL A 532 0.14 -13.18 13.68
C VAL A 532 -0.52 -14.38 14.37
N VAL A 533 -1.33 -15.13 13.62
CA VAL A 533 -1.83 -16.44 14.02
C VAL A 533 -0.72 -17.47 13.80
N THR A 534 -0.16 -18.01 14.88
CA THR A 534 1.04 -18.88 14.82
C THR A 534 0.74 -20.37 14.94
N ASN A 535 -0.51 -20.76 15.17
CA ASN A 535 -0.89 -22.16 15.30
C ASN A 535 -2.37 -22.41 14.96
N THR A 536 -2.70 -23.68 14.76
CA THR A 536 -4.04 -24.13 14.35
C THR A 536 -5.00 -24.44 15.51
N ASN A 537 -4.64 -24.05 16.73
CA ASN A 537 -5.53 -24.25 17.87
C ASN A 537 -6.77 -23.38 17.72
N ASP A 538 -7.89 -23.83 18.28
CA ASP A 538 -9.13 -23.04 18.33
C ASP A 538 -9.04 -21.84 19.27
N SER A 539 -8.24 -21.94 20.34
CA SER A 539 -8.14 -20.94 21.40
C SER A 539 -6.79 -21.00 22.10
N GLY A 540 -6.46 -19.92 22.82
CA GLY A 540 -5.20 -19.76 23.55
C GLY A 540 -4.12 -19.10 22.70
N GLN A 541 -2.92 -19.00 23.28
CA GLN A 541 -1.85 -18.20 22.71
C GLN A 541 -1.56 -18.51 21.24
N GLY A 542 -1.64 -17.50 20.39
CA GLY A 542 -1.32 -17.59 18.96
C GLY A 542 -2.42 -18.20 18.09
N SER A 543 -3.63 -18.42 18.60
CA SER A 543 -4.77 -18.87 17.79
C SER A 543 -5.49 -17.71 17.11
N LEU A 544 -6.21 -17.98 16.01
CA LEU A 544 -7.06 -17.00 15.33
C LEU A 544 -8.11 -16.37 16.26
N ARG A 545 -8.70 -17.18 17.15
CA ARG A 545 -9.68 -16.66 18.12
C ARG A 545 -9.07 -15.69 19.12
N GLU A 546 -7.85 -15.97 19.58
CA GLU A 546 -7.14 -15.04 20.46
C GLU A 546 -6.74 -13.78 19.69
N ALA A 547 -6.24 -13.94 18.45
CA ALA A 547 -5.92 -12.82 17.57
C ALA A 547 -7.11 -11.86 17.39
N ILE A 548 -8.29 -12.36 17.03
CA ILE A 548 -9.53 -11.56 16.91
C ILE A 548 -9.91 -10.88 18.23
N ALA A 549 -9.70 -11.56 19.36
CA ALA A 549 -10.04 -11.00 20.68
C ALA A 549 -9.07 -9.89 21.10
N ASN A 550 -7.79 -10.03 20.77
CA ASN A 550 -6.73 -9.07 21.09
C ASN A 550 -6.66 -7.90 20.11
N ALA A 551 -7.15 -8.08 18.89
CA ALA A 551 -7.23 -7.04 17.89
C ALA A 551 -8.04 -5.84 18.37
N ASP A 552 -7.45 -4.66 18.25
CA ASP A 552 -8.14 -3.40 18.29
C ASP A 552 -8.90 -3.17 16.96
N SER A 553 -9.79 -2.19 16.95
CA SER A 553 -10.62 -1.90 15.78
C SER A 553 -9.76 -1.25 14.69
N GLY A 554 -9.60 -1.92 13.55
CA GLY A 554 -8.77 -1.48 12.42
C GLY A 554 -7.56 -2.36 12.16
N ASP A 555 -7.21 -3.24 13.10
CA ASP A 555 -6.02 -4.11 12.99
C ASP A 555 -6.13 -5.11 11.84
N THR A 556 -4.96 -5.55 11.38
CA THR A 556 -4.81 -6.66 10.44
C THR A 556 -4.29 -7.90 11.17
N ILE A 557 -4.98 -9.02 10.98
CA ILE A 557 -4.56 -10.35 11.43
C ILE A 557 -4.02 -11.11 10.22
N VAL A 558 -2.76 -11.53 10.33
CA VAL A 558 -2.10 -12.40 9.33
C VAL A 558 -1.86 -13.80 9.91
N PHE A 559 -1.52 -14.77 9.05
CA PHE A 559 -1.18 -16.12 9.48
C PHE A 559 0.32 -16.36 9.34
N ASP A 560 0.91 -17.09 10.27
CA ASP A 560 2.30 -17.51 10.16
C ASP A 560 2.45 -18.47 8.96
N PRO A 561 3.47 -18.30 8.09
CA PRO A 561 3.67 -19.18 6.94
C PRO A 561 3.76 -20.67 7.29
N SER A 562 4.11 -21.02 8.53
CA SER A 562 4.20 -22.42 8.99
C SER A 562 2.85 -23.13 9.12
N ILE A 563 1.73 -22.40 9.12
CA ILE A 563 0.37 -22.96 9.14
C ILE A 563 -0.36 -22.84 7.79
N ALA A 564 0.38 -22.46 6.74
CA ALA A 564 -0.04 -22.49 5.34
C ALA A 564 -0.75 -23.80 4.96
N GLY A 565 -1.98 -23.70 4.44
CA GLY A 565 -2.79 -24.86 4.02
C GLY A 565 -3.25 -25.79 5.15
N GLU A 566 -2.96 -25.47 6.41
CA GLU A 566 -3.43 -26.25 7.56
C GLU A 566 -4.87 -25.88 7.94
N THR A 567 -5.47 -26.67 8.84
CA THR A 567 -6.86 -26.48 9.28
C THR A 567 -6.97 -26.07 10.75
N ILE A 568 -7.53 -24.88 10.98
CA ILE A 568 -8.00 -24.40 12.28
C ILE A 568 -9.38 -25.02 12.55
N ASN A 569 -9.46 -25.93 13.51
CA ASN A 569 -10.71 -26.59 13.87
C ASN A 569 -11.41 -25.85 15.01
N LEU A 570 -12.58 -25.25 14.76
CA LEU A 570 -13.34 -24.53 15.77
C LEU A 570 -14.10 -25.50 16.68
N THR A 571 -13.76 -25.52 17.97
CA THR A 571 -14.37 -26.39 18.99
C THR A 571 -15.14 -25.60 20.05
N SER A 572 -14.93 -24.28 20.11
CA SER A 572 -15.47 -23.35 21.11
C SER A 572 -16.60 -22.48 20.53
N GLY A 573 -17.15 -22.88 19.38
CA GLY A 573 -18.18 -22.17 18.66
C GLY A 573 -17.63 -21.25 17.57
N GLN A 574 -18.48 -20.41 17.02
CA GLN A 574 -18.16 -19.48 15.94
C GLN A 574 -17.15 -18.40 16.37
N LEU A 575 -16.48 -17.80 15.40
CA LEU A 575 -15.68 -16.58 15.55
C LEU A 575 -16.61 -15.37 15.44
N ARG A 576 -16.52 -14.44 16.39
CA ARG A 576 -17.33 -13.21 16.41
C ARG A 576 -16.43 -12.04 16.04
N ILE A 577 -16.87 -11.24 15.07
CA ILE A 577 -16.23 -9.98 14.68
C ILE A 577 -17.26 -8.88 14.92
N ASP A 578 -16.93 -7.97 15.83
CA ASP A 578 -17.80 -6.92 16.35
C ASP A 578 -17.18 -5.52 16.23
N LYS A 579 -16.20 -5.38 15.32
CA LYS A 579 -15.37 -4.20 15.12
C LYS A 579 -14.85 -4.15 13.69
N ASN A 580 -14.20 -3.05 13.30
CA ASN A 580 -13.46 -3.01 12.04
C ASN A 580 -12.27 -3.98 12.14
N LEU A 581 -12.10 -4.85 11.16
CA LEU A 581 -11.05 -5.87 11.22
C LEU A 581 -10.69 -6.36 9.82
N HIS A 582 -9.39 -6.55 9.58
CA HIS A 582 -8.90 -7.25 8.41
C HIS A 582 -8.29 -8.60 8.81
N ILE A 583 -8.75 -9.69 8.18
CA ILE A 583 -8.14 -11.01 8.27
C ILE A 583 -7.56 -11.35 6.91
N ASP A 584 -6.24 -11.46 6.82
CA ASP A 584 -5.50 -11.75 5.60
C ASP A 584 -4.84 -13.12 5.68
N GLY A 585 -5.36 -14.07 4.89
CA GLY A 585 -4.79 -15.39 4.66
C GLY A 585 -4.16 -15.58 3.27
N TYR A 586 -4.16 -14.57 2.40
CA TYR A 586 -3.73 -14.72 1.01
C TYR A 586 -2.22 -14.88 0.89
N GLU A 587 -1.44 -14.10 1.66
CA GLU A 587 0.03 -14.12 1.63
C GLU A 587 0.67 -15.45 2.06
N ASN A 588 -0.10 -16.40 2.60
CA ASN A 588 0.43 -17.57 3.30
C ASN A 588 -0.09 -18.93 2.82
N ASN A 589 -0.63 -19.05 1.59
CA ASN A 589 -1.40 -20.21 1.13
C ASN A 589 -2.61 -20.50 2.04
N GLN A 590 -3.80 -20.09 1.56
CA GLN A 590 -5.10 -20.21 2.23
C GLN A 590 -5.18 -21.17 3.43
N VAL A 591 -5.41 -20.62 4.62
CA VAL A 591 -5.71 -21.40 5.83
C VAL A 591 -7.17 -21.82 5.82
N ASN A 592 -7.42 -23.06 6.26
CA ASN A 592 -8.77 -23.59 6.37
C ASN A 592 -9.34 -23.37 7.78
N ILE A 593 -10.48 -22.71 7.87
CA ILE A 593 -11.22 -22.43 9.11
C ILE A 593 -12.47 -23.31 9.11
N ASN A 594 -12.39 -24.42 9.84
CA ASN A 594 -13.40 -25.47 9.82
C ASN A 594 -14.15 -25.55 11.15
N ALA A 595 -15.47 -25.34 11.13
CA ALA A 595 -16.31 -25.44 12.34
C ALA A 595 -16.69 -26.89 12.74
N GLY A 596 -16.35 -27.89 11.93
CA GLY A 596 -16.52 -29.32 12.22
C GLY A 596 -17.96 -29.76 12.46
N GLY A 597 -18.93 -28.99 11.98
CA GLY A 597 -20.36 -29.17 12.21
C GLY A 597 -20.85 -28.72 13.59
N ASN A 598 -20.02 -28.03 14.38
CA ASN A 598 -20.33 -27.68 15.77
C ASN A 598 -20.99 -26.31 15.94
N SER A 599 -20.81 -25.41 14.97
CA SER A 599 -21.34 -24.05 14.99
C SER A 599 -21.31 -23.44 13.59
N ARG A 600 -21.79 -22.20 13.46
CA ARG A 600 -21.38 -21.30 12.39
C ARG A 600 -19.85 -21.10 12.38
N VAL A 601 -19.26 -20.71 11.25
CA VAL A 601 -17.84 -20.29 11.23
C VAL A 601 -17.70 -18.84 11.72
N PHE A 602 -18.29 -17.86 11.02
CA PHE A 602 -18.20 -16.44 11.34
C PHE A 602 -19.55 -15.79 11.64
N GLN A 603 -19.61 -14.97 12.69
CA GLN A 603 -20.67 -13.99 12.91
C GLN A 603 -20.07 -12.59 12.89
N ILE A 604 -20.54 -11.78 11.94
CA ILE A 604 -20.13 -10.39 11.73
C ILE A 604 -21.31 -9.50 12.09
N ASP A 605 -21.25 -8.94 13.30
CA ASP A 605 -22.36 -8.20 13.93
C ASP A 605 -21.83 -7.50 15.20
N ASP A 606 -21.79 -6.17 15.17
CA ASP A 606 -21.41 -5.34 16.34
C ASP A 606 -22.61 -5.06 17.27
N GLY A 607 -23.81 -5.46 16.85
CA GLY A 607 -25.07 -5.23 17.56
C GLY A 607 -25.68 -3.84 17.35
N ASN A 608 -25.13 -3.02 16.46
CA ASN A 608 -25.53 -1.65 16.16
C ASN A 608 -25.85 -1.45 14.66
N ASN A 609 -27.10 -1.75 14.30
CA ASN A 609 -27.65 -1.54 12.96
C ASN A 609 -27.61 -0.08 12.42
N SER A 610 -27.14 0.92 13.18
CA SER A 610 -27.03 2.32 12.73
C SER A 610 -25.63 2.72 12.27
N VAL A 611 -24.61 1.91 12.59
CA VAL A 611 -23.22 2.17 12.22
C VAL A 611 -22.61 0.83 11.83
N GLN A 612 -22.31 0.65 10.55
CA GLN A 612 -21.72 -0.59 10.09
C GLN A 612 -20.22 -0.64 10.36
N SER A 613 -19.75 -1.78 10.88
CA SER A 613 -18.32 -2.11 10.91
C SER A 613 -17.83 -2.51 9.52
N GLN A 614 -16.56 -2.20 9.23
CA GLN A 614 -15.87 -2.61 8.00
C GLN A 614 -15.03 -3.85 8.26
N VAL A 615 -15.40 -4.98 7.65
CA VAL A 615 -14.70 -6.25 7.83
C VAL A 615 -14.21 -6.78 6.50
N THR A 616 -12.93 -7.08 6.40
CA THR A 616 -12.32 -7.71 5.23
C THR A 616 -11.81 -9.09 5.59
N ILE A 617 -12.24 -10.09 4.85
CA ILE A 617 -11.74 -11.47 4.94
C ILE A 617 -11.16 -11.83 3.58
N ASP A 618 -9.85 -12.00 3.51
CA ASP A 618 -9.13 -12.31 2.28
C ASP A 618 -8.37 -13.63 2.40
N GLY A 619 -8.39 -14.43 1.33
CA GLY A 619 -7.50 -15.60 1.23
C GLY A 619 -7.73 -16.72 2.24
N VAL A 620 -8.98 -17.06 2.62
CA VAL A 620 -9.26 -18.19 3.55
C VAL A 620 -10.30 -19.18 3.02
N ILE A 621 -10.25 -20.42 3.52
CA ILE A 621 -11.29 -21.43 3.29
C ILE A 621 -12.20 -21.49 4.53
N ILE A 622 -13.51 -21.36 4.32
CA ILE A 622 -14.56 -21.29 5.34
C ILE A 622 -15.45 -22.52 5.18
N GLU A 623 -15.33 -23.50 6.08
CA GLU A 623 -16.03 -24.77 5.92
C GLU A 623 -16.59 -25.39 7.20
N GLY A 624 -17.41 -26.42 7.00
CA GLY A 624 -17.93 -27.26 8.08
C GLY A 624 -18.85 -26.51 9.04
N GLY A 625 -19.29 -25.31 8.69
CA GLY A 625 -20.30 -24.55 9.42
C GLY A 625 -21.62 -25.32 9.47
N ASN A 626 -22.24 -25.41 10.65
CA ASN A 626 -23.55 -26.03 10.81
C ASN A 626 -24.35 -25.35 11.91
N VAL A 627 -25.50 -24.79 11.53
CA VAL A 627 -26.43 -24.14 12.46
C VAL A 627 -27.78 -24.86 12.51
N THR A 628 -28.18 -25.29 13.71
CA THR A 628 -29.34 -26.18 13.92
C THR A 628 -30.44 -25.60 14.81
N GLY A 629 -30.26 -24.41 15.37
CA GLY A 629 -31.24 -23.75 16.24
C GLY A 629 -32.31 -22.97 15.48
N ASN A 630 -33.45 -22.73 16.15
CA ASN A 630 -34.51 -21.89 15.63
C ASN A 630 -34.06 -20.41 15.58
N GLY A 631 -33.70 -19.92 14.39
CA GLY A 631 -33.26 -18.53 14.19
C GLY A 631 -31.78 -18.40 13.81
N ASP A 632 -31.10 -19.50 13.55
CA ASP A 632 -29.69 -19.49 13.13
C ASP A 632 -29.61 -19.68 11.60
N ASP A 633 -29.39 -18.58 10.89
CA ASP A 633 -29.16 -18.51 9.44
C ASP A 633 -27.65 -18.43 9.14
N GLY A 634 -27.18 -18.71 7.92
CA GLY A 634 -25.75 -18.57 7.59
C GLY A 634 -24.91 -19.68 8.18
N GLY A 635 -24.74 -20.80 7.49
CA GLY A 635 -23.92 -21.91 7.98
C GLY A 635 -22.45 -21.54 8.08
N GLY A 636 -21.88 -20.95 7.03
CA GLY A 636 -20.52 -20.43 7.03
C GLY A 636 -20.45 -19.05 7.67
N ILE A 637 -21.16 -18.08 7.07
CA ILE A 637 -21.10 -16.67 7.44
C ILE A 637 -22.50 -16.12 7.71
N PHE A 638 -22.63 -15.36 8.78
CA PHE A 638 -23.78 -14.50 9.04
C PHE A 638 -23.30 -13.06 9.14
N ASN A 639 -23.81 -12.20 8.27
CA ASN A 639 -23.40 -10.80 8.15
C ASN A 639 -24.56 -9.83 8.44
N ARG A 640 -24.24 -8.77 9.20
CA ARG A 640 -25.08 -7.58 9.40
C ARG A 640 -24.37 -6.26 9.12
N GLU A 641 -23.08 -6.32 8.79
CA GLU A 641 -22.14 -5.21 8.65
C GLU A 641 -21.72 -5.05 7.18
N ASN A 642 -20.66 -4.26 6.94
CA ASN A 642 -20.01 -4.22 5.63
C ASN A 642 -18.92 -5.29 5.58
N LEU A 643 -19.07 -6.27 4.69
CA LEU A 643 -18.13 -7.37 4.49
C LEU A 643 -17.53 -7.32 3.09
N THR A 644 -16.21 -7.28 3.01
CA THR A 644 -15.46 -7.64 1.80
C THR A 644 -14.94 -9.06 1.94
N LEU A 645 -15.32 -9.94 1.02
CA LEU A 645 -14.86 -11.32 0.94
C LEU A 645 -14.15 -11.54 -0.39
N SER A 646 -12.83 -11.67 -0.35
CA SER A 646 -11.99 -11.80 -1.53
C SER A 646 -11.09 -13.04 -1.49
N ASN A 647 -10.73 -13.55 -2.66
CA ASN A 647 -9.77 -14.66 -2.86
C ASN A 647 -10.03 -15.88 -1.94
N SER A 648 -11.28 -16.12 -1.58
CA SER A 648 -11.67 -17.04 -0.51
C SER A 648 -12.52 -18.20 -1.03
N THR A 649 -12.75 -19.21 -0.21
CA THR A 649 -13.69 -20.30 -0.49
C THR A 649 -14.67 -20.48 0.66
N VAL A 650 -15.99 -20.48 0.38
CA VAL A 650 -17.04 -20.83 1.35
C VAL A 650 -17.65 -22.16 0.94
N THR A 651 -17.32 -23.26 1.64
CA THR A 651 -17.72 -24.60 1.19
C THR A 651 -18.19 -25.56 2.27
N GLY A 652 -19.10 -26.48 1.92
CA GLY A 652 -19.50 -27.56 2.81
C GLY A 652 -20.22 -27.10 4.07
N ASN A 653 -20.84 -25.91 4.05
CA ASN A 653 -21.56 -25.35 5.18
C ASN A 653 -23.06 -25.68 5.12
N THR A 654 -23.71 -25.73 6.27
CA THR A 654 -25.12 -26.07 6.43
C THR A 654 -25.85 -25.06 7.30
N ALA A 655 -27.04 -24.64 6.87
CA ALA A 655 -28.02 -23.98 7.73
C ALA A 655 -29.34 -24.75 7.79
N ASN A 656 -29.96 -24.86 8.97
CA ASN A 656 -31.33 -25.38 9.03
C ASN A 656 -32.34 -24.43 8.39
N LYS A 657 -32.05 -23.12 8.41
CA LYS A 657 -32.84 -22.07 7.77
C LYS A 657 -32.06 -21.49 6.58
N ASP A 658 -31.98 -20.18 6.46
CA ASP A 658 -31.57 -19.52 5.24
C ASP A 658 -30.05 -19.36 5.14
N GLY A 659 -29.51 -19.33 3.92
CA GLY A 659 -28.09 -19.08 3.68
C GLY A 659 -27.20 -20.25 4.12
N GLY A 660 -27.19 -21.35 3.38
CA GLY A 660 -26.36 -22.51 3.73
C GLY A 660 -24.88 -22.12 3.86
N GLY A 661 -24.37 -21.35 2.89
CA GLY A 661 -23.05 -20.73 2.94
C GLY A 661 -23.07 -19.39 3.68
N ILE A 662 -23.78 -18.42 3.11
CA ILE A 662 -23.79 -17.03 3.56
C ILE A 662 -25.24 -16.56 3.77
N PHE A 663 -25.49 -15.94 4.92
CA PHE A 663 -26.69 -15.15 5.16
C PHE A 663 -26.31 -13.67 5.33
N ASN A 664 -26.81 -12.82 4.43
CA ASN A 664 -26.70 -11.36 4.52
C ASN A 664 -28.01 -10.75 5.00
N ALA A 665 -28.00 -10.07 6.15
CA ALA A 665 -29.17 -9.39 6.67
C ALA A 665 -29.47 -8.09 5.89
N GLN A 666 -30.64 -7.52 6.12
CA GLN A 666 -31.10 -6.31 5.43
C GLN A 666 -30.20 -5.07 5.61
N THR A 667 -29.43 -4.99 6.68
CA THR A 667 -28.51 -3.88 6.96
C THR A 667 -27.09 -4.14 6.47
N GLY A 668 -26.80 -5.36 6.03
CA GLY A 668 -25.47 -5.78 5.62
C GLY A 668 -25.22 -5.52 4.14
N ASN A 669 -23.99 -5.09 3.85
CA ASN A 669 -23.50 -4.93 2.48
C ASN A 669 -22.34 -5.90 2.28
N ILE A 670 -22.33 -6.63 1.17
CA ILE A 670 -21.25 -7.57 0.86
C ILE A 670 -20.64 -7.27 -0.51
N THR A 671 -19.32 -7.19 -0.56
CA THR A 671 -18.55 -7.27 -1.80
C THR A 671 -17.87 -8.64 -1.85
N ILE A 672 -18.13 -9.40 -2.91
CA ILE A 672 -17.55 -10.73 -3.14
C ILE A 672 -16.73 -10.69 -4.43
N SER A 673 -15.43 -10.97 -4.35
CA SER A 673 -14.54 -11.00 -5.52
C SER A 673 -13.64 -12.23 -5.51
N ASN A 674 -13.35 -12.78 -6.70
CA ASN A 674 -12.42 -13.92 -6.85
C ASN A 674 -12.67 -15.08 -5.86
N THR A 675 -13.94 -15.35 -5.56
CA THR A 675 -14.33 -16.25 -4.46
C THR A 675 -15.15 -17.42 -4.98
N THR A 676 -14.96 -18.60 -4.38
CA THR A 676 -15.77 -19.80 -4.66
C THR A 676 -16.75 -20.08 -3.52
N ILE A 677 -18.04 -20.17 -3.81
CA ILE A 677 -19.09 -20.54 -2.85
C ILE A 677 -19.74 -21.84 -3.32
N SER A 678 -19.38 -22.95 -2.69
CA SER A 678 -19.79 -24.26 -3.20
C SER A 678 -20.17 -25.32 -2.19
N ASN A 679 -20.99 -26.30 -2.59
CA ASN A 679 -21.37 -27.43 -1.73
C ASN A 679 -22.02 -27.02 -0.39
N ASN A 680 -22.68 -25.87 -0.34
CA ASN A 680 -23.40 -25.43 0.85
C ASN A 680 -24.88 -25.83 0.76
N GLU A 681 -25.52 -26.08 1.90
CA GLU A 681 -26.86 -26.68 1.96
C GLU A 681 -27.78 -25.98 2.98
N THR A 682 -29.06 -25.83 2.63
CA THR A 682 -30.13 -25.61 3.62
C THR A 682 -31.02 -26.85 3.83
N LYS A 683 -31.50 -27.10 5.06
CA LYS A 683 -32.09 -28.42 5.43
C LYS A 683 -33.57 -28.49 5.80
N GLU A 684 -34.19 -27.42 6.30
CA GLU A 684 -35.56 -27.52 6.85
C GLU A 684 -36.59 -26.61 6.19
N GLY A 685 -37.82 -27.09 6.08
CA GLY A 685 -38.99 -26.25 5.83
C GLY A 685 -38.91 -25.39 4.56
N LEU A 686 -38.96 -24.07 4.73
CA LEU A 686 -38.96 -23.06 3.67
C LEU A 686 -37.58 -22.38 3.53
N ALA A 687 -36.51 -23.09 3.92
CA ALA A 687 -35.16 -22.57 3.92
C ALA A 687 -34.61 -22.34 2.50
N SER A 688 -34.16 -21.12 2.23
CA SER A 688 -33.74 -20.67 0.90
C SER A 688 -32.28 -20.18 0.86
N GLY A 689 -31.71 -20.09 -0.33
CA GLY A 689 -30.34 -19.60 -0.52
C GLY A 689 -29.30 -20.64 -0.08
N GLY A 690 -29.15 -21.72 -0.85
CA GLY A 690 -28.19 -22.79 -0.52
C GLY A 690 -26.77 -22.26 -0.39
N GLY A 691 -26.33 -21.49 -1.40
CA GLY A 691 -25.08 -20.72 -1.34
C GLY A 691 -25.27 -19.44 -0.53
N ILE A 692 -26.12 -18.55 -1.03
CA ILE A 692 -26.32 -17.20 -0.48
C ILE A 692 -27.81 -16.93 -0.27
N PHE A 693 -28.17 -16.45 0.91
CA PHE A 693 -29.40 -15.70 1.14
C PHE A 693 -29.07 -14.23 1.33
N ASN A 694 -29.71 -13.34 0.56
CA ASN A 694 -29.52 -11.90 0.64
C ASN A 694 -30.79 -11.17 1.05
N GLY A 695 -30.69 -10.26 2.01
CA GLY A 695 -31.70 -9.23 2.26
C GLY A 695 -31.21 -7.78 2.13
N GLY A 696 -29.90 -7.56 1.93
CA GLY A 696 -29.23 -6.26 1.83
C GLY A 696 -28.63 -6.02 0.45
N GLU A 697 -27.47 -5.35 0.35
CA GLU A 697 -26.77 -5.11 -0.92
C GLU A 697 -25.63 -6.12 -1.12
N ILE A 698 -25.53 -6.73 -2.30
CA ILE A 698 -24.39 -7.58 -2.66
C ILE A 698 -23.85 -7.22 -4.05
N ASN A 699 -22.54 -7.05 -4.14
CA ASN A 699 -21.79 -6.98 -5.40
C ASN A 699 -20.92 -8.24 -5.53
N ILE A 700 -21.09 -9.00 -6.62
CA ILE A 700 -20.36 -10.24 -6.90
C ILE A 700 -19.58 -10.08 -8.20
N SER A 701 -18.28 -10.29 -8.17
CA SER A 701 -17.41 -10.23 -9.35
C SER A 701 -16.42 -11.39 -9.43
N TYR A 702 -16.11 -11.87 -10.64
CA TYR A 702 -15.08 -12.88 -10.90
C TYR A 702 -15.18 -14.14 -10.01
N SER A 703 -16.40 -14.52 -9.63
CA SER A 703 -16.65 -15.53 -8.60
C SER A 703 -17.42 -16.72 -9.14
N GLU A 704 -17.33 -17.85 -8.44
CA GLU A 704 -18.06 -19.08 -8.76
C GLU A 704 -19.00 -19.48 -7.62
N ILE A 705 -20.29 -19.63 -7.92
CA ILE A 705 -21.30 -20.13 -6.98
C ILE A 705 -21.82 -21.46 -7.51
N SER A 706 -21.36 -22.58 -6.97
CA SER A 706 -21.64 -23.88 -7.57
C SER A 706 -21.99 -25.02 -6.64
N HIS A 707 -22.80 -25.96 -7.11
CA HIS A 707 -23.15 -27.18 -6.37
C HIS A 707 -23.78 -26.93 -4.98
N ASN A 708 -24.47 -25.81 -4.79
CA ASN A 708 -25.19 -25.52 -3.57
C ASN A 708 -26.63 -26.06 -3.63
N PHE A 709 -27.22 -26.36 -2.48
CA PHE A 709 -28.56 -26.95 -2.36
C PHE A 709 -29.46 -26.11 -1.43
N ALA A 710 -30.65 -25.74 -1.91
CA ALA A 710 -31.68 -25.12 -1.09
C ALA A 710 -32.88 -26.06 -0.91
N ASN A 711 -33.35 -26.21 0.34
CA ASN A 711 -34.53 -27.01 0.63
C ASN A 711 -35.84 -26.38 0.11
N ASP A 712 -35.86 -25.08 -0.16
CA ASP A 712 -36.99 -24.36 -0.75
C ASP A 712 -36.60 -23.72 -2.09
N THR A 713 -36.12 -22.46 -2.09
CA THR A 713 -35.84 -21.71 -3.33
C THR A 713 -34.43 -21.14 -3.36
N GLY A 714 -33.92 -20.84 -4.57
CA GLY A 714 -32.61 -20.22 -4.74
C GLY A 714 -31.46 -21.16 -4.35
N GLY A 715 -31.23 -22.20 -5.14
CA GLY A 715 -30.21 -23.21 -4.83
C GLY A 715 -28.83 -22.59 -4.68
N GLY A 716 -28.44 -21.74 -5.64
CA GLY A 716 -27.27 -20.89 -5.54
C GLY A 716 -27.54 -19.66 -4.69
N ILE A 717 -28.48 -18.81 -5.15
CA ILE A 717 -28.75 -17.49 -4.56
C ILE A 717 -30.25 -17.28 -4.37
N TYR A 718 -30.63 -16.79 -3.19
CA TYR A 718 -31.96 -16.22 -2.92
C TYR A 718 -31.83 -14.73 -2.61
N ASN A 719 -32.44 -13.87 -3.44
CA ASN A 719 -32.46 -12.43 -3.22
C ASN A 719 -33.82 -11.95 -2.71
N TRP A 720 -33.91 -11.62 -1.43
CA TRP A 720 -35.13 -11.14 -0.78
C TRP A 720 -35.30 -9.62 -0.94
N SER A 721 -36.51 -9.12 -1.19
CA SER A 721 -36.79 -7.68 -1.24
C SER A 721 -36.78 -7.05 0.17
N PRO A 722 -36.07 -5.93 0.40
CA PRO A 722 -35.61 -4.95 -0.58
C PRO A 722 -34.13 -5.10 -1.02
N GLY A 723 -33.52 -6.27 -0.81
CA GLY A 723 -32.13 -6.51 -1.17
C GLY A 723 -31.87 -6.43 -2.67
N ASN A 724 -30.66 -6.00 -3.00
CA ASN A 724 -30.18 -5.82 -4.37
C ASN A 724 -28.93 -6.66 -4.59
N ILE A 725 -28.80 -7.24 -5.78
CA ILE A 725 -27.58 -7.97 -6.18
C ILE A 725 -27.14 -7.49 -7.55
N THR A 726 -25.85 -7.19 -7.69
CA THR A 726 -25.18 -7.05 -8.99
C THR A 726 -24.15 -8.17 -9.13
N ILE A 727 -24.25 -8.94 -10.21
CA ILE A 727 -23.37 -10.07 -10.55
C ILE A 727 -22.65 -9.75 -11.85
N THR A 728 -21.32 -9.71 -11.82
CA THR A 728 -20.47 -9.40 -12.98
C THR A 728 -19.41 -10.48 -13.19
N ASN A 729 -19.11 -10.84 -14.44
CA ASN A 729 -18.00 -11.75 -14.78
C ASN A 729 -17.95 -13.05 -13.94
N SER A 730 -19.12 -13.59 -13.57
CA SER A 730 -19.22 -14.68 -12.58
C SER A 730 -19.96 -15.90 -13.14
N THR A 731 -19.79 -17.04 -12.48
CA THR A 731 -20.44 -18.30 -12.85
C THR A 731 -21.33 -18.82 -11.72
N ILE A 732 -22.59 -19.13 -12.03
CA ILE A 732 -23.55 -19.77 -11.12
C ILE A 732 -23.94 -21.12 -11.71
N SER A 733 -23.38 -22.21 -11.20
CA SER A 733 -23.48 -23.52 -11.87
C SER A 733 -23.79 -24.73 -11.00
N GLY A 734 -24.54 -25.70 -11.52
CA GLY A 734 -24.77 -26.97 -10.85
C GLY A 734 -25.53 -26.87 -9.52
N ASN A 735 -26.19 -25.74 -9.23
CA ASN A 735 -26.93 -25.55 -8.00
C ASN A 735 -28.33 -26.18 -8.09
N THR A 736 -28.92 -26.53 -6.96
CA THR A 736 -30.20 -27.23 -6.89
C THR A 736 -31.14 -26.60 -5.87
N ALA A 737 -32.39 -26.38 -6.25
CA ALA A 737 -33.47 -26.02 -5.34
C ALA A 737 -34.59 -27.08 -5.41
N ASN A 738 -35.24 -27.35 -4.29
CA ASN A 738 -36.43 -28.21 -4.32
C ASN A 738 -37.61 -27.53 -5.01
N ASN A 739 -37.78 -26.22 -4.86
CA ASN A 739 -38.78 -25.42 -5.57
C ASN A 739 -38.06 -24.49 -6.56
N ASP A 740 -38.46 -23.23 -6.64
CA ASP A 740 -38.10 -22.32 -7.71
C ASP A 740 -36.65 -21.81 -7.64
N GLY A 741 -36.08 -21.50 -8.80
CA GLY A 741 -34.77 -20.84 -8.88
C GLY A 741 -33.63 -21.78 -8.52
N GLY A 742 -33.40 -22.81 -9.32
CA GLY A 742 -32.29 -23.75 -9.09
C GLY A 742 -30.94 -23.03 -8.94
N GLY A 743 -30.68 -22.07 -9.83
CA GLY A 743 -29.56 -21.14 -9.73
C GLY A 743 -29.89 -19.95 -8.84
N ILE A 744 -30.80 -19.09 -9.30
CA ILE A 744 -31.10 -17.79 -8.68
C ILE A 744 -32.61 -17.61 -8.52
N PHE A 745 -33.06 -17.26 -7.33
CA PHE A 745 -34.41 -16.79 -7.06
C PHE A 745 -34.41 -15.28 -6.78
N VAL A 746 -35.12 -14.52 -7.60
CA VAL A 746 -35.10 -13.05 -7.63
C VAL A 746 -36.42 -12.50 -7.10
N TYR A 747 -36.39 -11.95 -5.89
CA TYR A 747 -37.53 -11.24 -5.30
C TYR A 747 -37.23 -9.74 -5.09
N GLY A 748 -35.99 -9.40 -4.72
CA GLY A 748 -35.43 -8.05 -4.83
C GLY A 748 -34.89 -7.76 -6.25
N ASP A 749 -34.26 -6.59 -6.46
CA ASP A 749 -33.71 -6.25 -7.77
C ASP A 749 -32.38 -7.02 -8.01
N THR A 750 -32.19 -7.55 -9.21
CA THR A 750 -30.98 -8.32 -9.54
C THR A 750 -30.48 -8.01 -10.94
N GLU A 751 -29.20 -7.67 -11.03
CA GLU A 751 -28.49 -7.37 -12.27
C GLU A 751 -27.42 -8.44 -12.51
N ILE A 752 -27.37 -8.97 -13.72
CA ILE A 752 -26.47 -10.04 -14.15
C ILE A 752 -25.80 -9.60 -15.44
N ILE A 753 -24.49 -9.38 -15.40
CA ILE A 753 -23.70 -8.83 -16.50
C ILE A 753 -22.52 -9.75 -16.79
N ASP A 754 -22.24 -10.00 -18.06
CA ASP A 754 -21.05 -10.76 -18.52
C ASP A 754 -20.86 -12.10 -17.77
N SER A 755 -21.96 -12.77 -17.40
CA SER A 755 -21.94 -13.90 -16.47
C SER A 755 -22.56 -15.17 -17.07
N THR A 756 -22.29 -16.32 -16.46
CA THR A 756 -22.80 -17.63 -16.88
C THR A 756 -23.66 -18.27 -15.80
N ILE A 757 -24.86 -18.72 -16.15
CA ILE A 757 -25.78 -19.47 -15.29
C ILE A 757 -26.03 -20.82 -15.94
N SER A 758 -25.45 -21.90 -15.40
CA SER A 758 -25.49 -23.20 -16.07
C SER A 758 -25.80 -24.41 -15.21
N ASP A 759 -26.42 -25.43 -15.81
CA ASP A 759 -26.60 -26.75 -15.19
C ASP A 759 -27.32 -26.73 -13.84
N ASN A 760 -28.10 -25.68 -13.55
CA ASN A 760 -28.86 -25.56 -12.31
C ASN A 760 -30.20 -26.28 -12.42
N VAL A 761 -30.74 -26.75 -11.28
CA VAL A 761 -31.90 -27.65 -11.24
C VAL A 761 -32.95 -27.21 -10.23
N ALA A 762 -34.22 -27.16 -10.67
CA ALA A 762 -35.40 -26.97 -9.83
C ALA A 762 -36.23 -28.27 -9.81
N LEU A 763 -36.34 -28.95 -8.65
CA LEU A 763 -36.69 -30.39 -8.57
C LEU A 763 -38.17 -30.75 -8.35
N SER A 764 -38.98 -29.89 -7.73
CA SER A 764 -40.37 -30.21 -7.42
C SER A 764 -41.21 -30.20 -8.68
N ALA A 765 -42.25 -31.03 -8.75
CA ALA A 765 -43.17 -31.09 -9.90
C ALA A 765 -43.96 -29.79 -10.15
N THR A 766 -43.74 -28.75 -9.35
CA THR A 766 -44.29 -27.39 -9.51
C THR A 766 -43.19 -26.34 -9.42
N ALA A 767 -41.93 -26.73 -9.62
CA ALA A 767 -40.78 -25.88 -9.49
C ALA A 767 -40.43 -25.22 -10.81
N ASP A 768 -40.33 -23.90 -10.77
CA ASP A 768 -40.11 -23.05 -11.92
C ASP A 768 -38.68 -22.47 -11.93
N GLY A 769 -38.16 -22.11 -13.11
CA GLY A 769 -36.91 -21.33 -13.20
C GLY A 769 -35.68 -22.14 -12.82
N GLY A 770 -35.27 -23.10 -13.66
CA GLY A 770 -34.09 -23.93 -13.40
C GLY A 770 -32.83 -23.09 -13.21
N GLY A 771 -32.62 -22.13 -14.13
CA GLY A 771 -31.57 -21.11 -14.02
C GLY A 771 -31.99 -19.96 -13.10
N VAL A 772 -32.98 -19.17 -13.54
CA VAL A 772 -33.42 -17.94 -12.85
C VAL A 772 -34.95 -17.89 -12.72
N ALA A 773 -35.45 -17.71 -11.49
CA ALA A 773 -36.87 -17.49 -11.21
C ALA A 773 -37.12 -16.04 -10.76
N VAL A 774 -37.87 -15.27 -11.56
CA VAL A 774 -38.08 -13.82 -11.41
C VAL A 774 -39.46 -13.51 -10.83
N PHE A 775 -39.48 -13.11 -9.57
CA PHE A 775 -40.64 -12.64 -8.82
C PHE A 775 -40.56 -11.14 -8.48
N GLY A 776 -39.38 -10.53 -8.63
CA GLY A 776 -39.10 -9.10 -8.58
C GLY A 776 -38.69 -8.55 -9.95
N ASN A 777 -37.51 -7.92 -10.04
CA ASN A 777 -36.94 -7.45 -11.29
C ASN A 777 -35.57 -8.08 -11.55
N ALA A 778 -35.34 -8.52 -12.78
CA ALA A 778 -34.05 -9.03 -13.22
C ALA A 778 -33.61 -8.33 -14.50
N GLU A 779 -32.37 -7.85 -14.53
CA GLU A 779 -31.68 -7.38 -15.74
C GLU A 779 -30.52 -8.32 -16.06
N ILE A 780 -30.52 -8.88 -17.26
CA ILE A 780 -29.56 -9.88 -17.72
C ILE A 780 -28.93 -9.39 -19.02
N THR A 781 -27.65 -9.05 -18.97
CA THR A 781 -26.92 -8.42 -20.07
C THR A 781 -25.65 -9.19 -20.38
N ASN A 782 -25.36 -9.38 -21.68
CA ASN A 782 -24.13 -10.04 -22.14
C ASN A 782 -23.86 -11.42 -21.52
N SER A 783 -24.90 -12.14 -21.11
CA SER A 783 -24.77 -13.31 -20.25
C SER A 783 -25.22 -14.59 -20.94
N THR A 784 -24.77 -15.74 -20.43
CA THR A 784 -25.14 -17.07 -20.95
C THR A 784 -25.95 -17.84 -19.92
N ILE A 785 -27.12 -18.33 -20.31
CA ILE A 785 -27.99 -19.20 -19.49
C ILE A 785 -28.09 -20.55 -20.21
N SER A 786 -27.42 -21.58 -19.68
CA SER A 786 -27.25 -22.84 -20.41
C SER A 786 -27.46 -24.12 -19.62
N GLY A 787 -28.13 -25.12 -20.21
CA GLY A 787 -28.20 -26.47 -19.60
C GLY A 787 -29.00 -26.56 -18.31
N ASN A 788 -29.73 -25.52 -17.91
CA ASN A 788 -30.52 -25.51 -16.68
C ASN A 788 -31.81 -26.31 -16.85
N SER A 789 -32.36 -26.87 -15.76
CA SER A 789 -33.58 -27.68 -15.80
C SER A 789 -34.60 -27.36 -14.71
N ALA A 790 -35.88 -27.36 -15.09
CA ALA A 790 -37.03 -27.20 -14.20
C ALA A 790 -38.07 -28.29 -14.46
N GLU A 791 -38.69 -28.78 -13.39
CA GLU A 791 -39.73 -29.83 -13.45
C GLU A 791 -41.13 -29.29 -13.74
N ASP A 792 -41.35 -27.96 -13.73
CA ASP A 792 -42.55 -27.31 -14.27
C ASP A 792 -42.18 -26.36 -15.43
N ASP A 793 -42.15 -25.04 -15.21
CA ASP A 793 -41.96 -24.06 -16.28
C ASP A 793 -40.60 -23.33 -16.23
N GLY A 794 -40.12 -22.86 -17.39
CA GLY A 794 -38.97 -21.93 -17.45
C GLY A 794 -37.63 -22.57 -17.12
N GLY A 795 -37.11 -23.47 -17.97
CA GLY A 795 -35.86 -24.18 -17.69
C GLY A 795 -34.68 -23.22 -17.51
N GLY A 796 -34.56 -22.23 -18.39
CA GLY A 796 -33.58 -21.15 -18.28
C GLY A 796 -34.08 -20.03 -17.36
N VAL A 797 -35.13 -19.31 -17.78
CA VAL A 797 -35.71 -18.17 -17.06
C VAL A 797 -37.21 -18.35 -16.91
N TYR A 798 -37.71 -18.13 -15.70
CA TYR A 798 -39.13 -18.03 -15.41
C TYR A 798 -39.48 -16.64 -14.88
N VAL A 799 -40.56 -16.04 -15.38
CA VAL A 799 -41.07 -14.75 -14.90
C VAL A 799 -42.48 -14.92 -14.36
N LYS A 800 -42.66 -14.64 -13.07
CA LYS A 800 -43.93 -14.85 -12.36
C LYS A 800 -45.02 -13.87 -12.81
N ASP A 801 -46.27 -14.28 -12.59
CA ASP A 801 -47.42 -13.39 -12.71
C ASP A 801 -47.42 -12.31 -11.60
N ASN A 802 -48.49 -11.54 -11.48
CA ASN A 802 -48.55 -10.43 -10.53
C ASN A 802 -48.37 -10.90 -9.07
N VAL A 803 -47.24 -10.52 -8.46
CA VAL A 803 -46.91 -10.83 -7.06
C VAL A 803 -47.16 -9.57 -6.21
N PHE A 804 -48.09 -9.67 -5.26
CA PHE A 804 -48.46 -8.59 -4.32
C PHE A 804 -48.76 -7.20 -4.93
N GLY A 805 -49.22 -7.13 -6.18
CA GLY A 805 -49.57 -5.87 -6.85
C GLY A 805 -48.46 -5.31 -7.73
N ASN A 806 -47.27 -5.92 -7.72
CA ASN A 806 -46.18 -5.61 -8.63
C ASN A 806 -46.17 -6.61 -9.79
N ILE A 807 -45.75 -6.16 -10.97
CA ILE A 807 -45.61 -7.01 -12.15
C ILE A 807 -44.12 -7.32 -12.28
N PRO A 808 -43.68 -8.57 -12.05
CA PRO A 808 -42.30 -8.95 -12.21
C PRO A 808 -41.81 -8.69 -13.63
N THR A 809 -40.56 -8.25 -13.77
CA THR A 809 -39.97 -7.87 -15.05
C THR A 809 -38.60 -8.53 -15.24
N ALA A 810 -38.41 -9.18 -16.38
CA ALA A 810 -37.10 -9.63 -16.84
C ALA A 810 -36.70 -8.86 -18.11
N VAL A 811 -35.59 -8.15 -18.05
CA VAL A 811 -34.95 -7.51 -19.21
C VAL A 811 -33.73 -8.35 -19.58
N ILE A 812 -33.69 -8.85 -20.81
CA ILE A 812 -32.62 -9.75 -21.29
C ILE A 812 -32.06 -9.16 -22.58
N THR A 813 -30.80 -8.73 -22.53
CA THR A 813 -30.13 -8.01 -23.61
C THR A 813 -28.81 -8.66 -24.00
N ASN A 814 -28.52 -8.74 -25.30
CA ASN A 814 -27.25 -9.24 -25.84
C ASN A 814 -26.78 -10.59 -25.25
N SER A 815 -27.72 -11.49 -24.94
CA SER A 815 -27.44 -12.70 -24.15
C SER A 815 -27.65 -13.98 -24.96
N THR A 816 -27.28 -15.12 -24.39
CA THR A 816 -27.49 -16.46 -24.98
C THR A 816 -28.27 -17.36 -24.01
N ILE A 817 -29.35 -17.98 -24.47
CA ILE A 817 -30.16 -18.94 -23.69
C ILE A 817 -30.21 -20.25 -24.47
N ILE A 818 -29.49 -21.27 -24.01
CA ILE A 818 -29.24 -22.48 -24.80
C ILE A 818 -29.35 -23.77 -24.00
N GLU A 819 -29.85 -24.85 -24.61
CA GLU A 819 -29.85 -26.21 -23.99
C GLU A 819 -30.61 -26.32 -22.65
N ASN A 820 -31.47 -25.36 -22.31
CA ASN A 820 -32.25 -25.43 -21.07
C ASN A 820 -33.51 -26.29 -21.27
N THR A 821 -33.98 -26.94 -20.19
CA THR A 821 -35.13 -27.84 -20.22
C THR A 821 -36.17 -27.50 -19.16
N ALA A 822 -37.41 -27.25 -19.55
CA ALA A 822 -38.57 -27.27 -18.66
C ALA A 822 -39.37 -28.53 -18.96
N VAL A 823 -39.96 -29.24 -18.00
CA VAL A 823 -40.85 -30.38 -18.32
C VAL A 823 -42.14 -29.89 -18.98
N SER A 824 -42.75 -28.84 -18.42
CA SER A 824 -43.98 -28.22 -18.91
C SER A 824 -43.69 -27.23 -20.04
N ASP A 825 -43.79 -25.92 -19.82
CA ASP A 825 -43.69 -24.89 -20.85
C ASP A 825 -42.39 -24.07 -20.72
N GLY A 826 -41.91 -23.49 -21.82
CA GLY A 826 -40.86 -22.47 -21.78
C GLY A 826 -39.46 -22.99 -21.45
N GLY A 827 -38.94 -23.95 -22.23
CA GLY A 827 -37.61 -24.53 -21.99
C GLY A 827 -36.51 -23.48 -21.79
N GLY A 828 -36.46 -22.48 -22.67
CA GLY A 828 -35.60 -21.30 -22.51
C GLY A 828 -36.21 -20.28 -21.55
N ILE A 829 -37.30 -19.63 -21.96
CA ILE A 829 -38.01 -18.62 -21.16
C ILE A 829 -39.49 -18.99 -21.00
N PHE A 830 -39.99 -18.90 -19.78
CA PHE A 830 -41.42 -18.85 -19.49
C PHE A 830 -41.80 -17.48 -18.91
N ASN A 831 -42.86 -16.85 -19.40
CA ASN A 831 -43.29 -15.52 -18.94
C ASN A 831 -44.80 -15.40 -18.64
N PHE A 832 -45.14 -15.11 -17.38
CA PHE A 832 -46.45 -14.59 -16.97
C PHE A 832 -46.47 -13.07 -16.70
N GLY A 833 -45.31 -12.47 -16.41
CA GLY A 833 -45.15 -11.05 -16.09
C GLY A 833 -44.79 -10.22 -17.32
N VAL A 834 -43.66 -9.52 -17.25
CA VAL A 834 -43.06 -8.78 -18.37
C VAL A 834 -41.71 -9.40 -18.73
N ALA A 835 -41.52 -9.73 -20.00
CA ALA A 835 -40.23 -10.15 -20.54
C ALA A 835 -39.84 -9.27 -21.74
N GLU A 836 -38.74 -8.53 -21.63
CA GLU A 836 -38.17 -7.73 -22.71
C GLU A 836 -36.88 -8.40 -23.18
N VAL A 837 -36.88 -8.92 -24.41
CA VAL A 837 -35.76 -9.68 -24.97
C VAL A 837 -35.21 -8.95 -26.19
N GLU A 838 -33.96 -8.52 -26.12
CA GLU A 838 -33.28 -7.77 -27.17
C GLU A 838 -31.92 -8.38 -27.52
N ASP A 839 -31.58 -8.42 -28.81
CA ASP A 839 -30.27 -8.85 -29.32
C ASP A 839 -29.78 -10.20 -28.78
N THR A 840 -30.71 -11.10 -28.44
CA THR A 840 -30.42 -12.36 -27.72
C THR A 840 -30.53 -13.57 -28.65
N THR A 841 -29.78 -14.63 -28.37
CA THR A 841 -29.88 -15.92 -29.07
C THR A 841 -30.52 -16.97 -28.16
N ILE A 842 -31.60 -17.60 -28.61
CA ILE A 842 -32.34 -18.64 -27.88
C ILE A 842 -32.45 -19.90 -28.73
N THR A 843 -31.64 -20.91 -28.46
CA THR A 843 -31.55 -22.13 -29.30
C THR A 843 -31.47 -23.40 -28.47
N ASP A 844 -31.79 -24.54 -29.07
CA ASP A 844 -31.58 -25.88 -28.49
C ASP A 844 -32.23 -26.14 -27.10
N ASN A 845 -33.14 -25.27 -26.67
CA ASN A 845 -33.92 -25.46 -25.45
C ASN A 845 -35.05 -26.49 -25.68
N ASN A 846 -35.59 -27.08 -24.59
CA ASN A 846 -36.54 -28.18 -24.66
C ASN A 846 -37.72 -28.03 -23.67
N ALA A 847 -38.90 -28.42 -24.13
CA ALA A 847 -40.15 -28.47 -23.37
C ALA A 847 -40.94 -29.72 -23.79
N PRO A 848 -40.65 -30.90 -23.24
CA PRO A 848 -41.09 -32.17 -23.80
C PRO A 848 -42.60 -32.42 -23.63
N ASP A 849 -43.21 -31.94 -22.55
CA ASP A 849 -44.63 -32.18 -22.25
C ASP A 849 -45.52 -30.93 -22.44
N GLY A 850 -44.94 -29.74 -22.66
CA GLY A 850 -45.67 -28.50 -22.92
C GLY A 850 -45.25 -27.77 -24.19
N ARG A 851 -45.23 -26.44 -24.13
CA ARG A 851 -45.20 -25.50 -25.26
C ARG A 851 -43.97 -24.62 -25.18
N GLY A 852 -43.54 -24.13 -26.34
CA GLY A 852 -42.57 -23.04 -26.40
C GLY A 852 -41.19 -23.45 -25.87
N SER A 853 -40.56 -24.42 -26.53
CA SER A 853 -39.20 -24.86 -26.18
C SER A 853 -38.21 -23.68 -26.05
N GLY A 854 -38.30 -22.67 -26.93
CA GLY A 854 -37.58 -21.40 -26.77
C GLY A 854 -38.27 -20.44 -25.77
N ILE A 855 -39.46 -19.94 -26.10
CA ILE A 855 -40.24 -19.04 -25.25
C ILE A 855 -41.71 -19.49 -25.17
N ALA A 856 -42.25 -19.58 -23.95
CA ALA A 856 -43.69 -19.64 -23.68
C ALA A 856 -44.13 -18.38 -22.94
N SER A 857 -45.12 -17.66 -23.46
CA SER A 857 -45.56 -16.39 -22.86
C SER A 857 -47.08 -16.29 -22.74
N PHE A 858 -47.51 -15.91 -21.54
CA PHE A 858 -48.89 -15.60 -21.15
C PHE A 858 -49.01 -14.18 -20.57
N GLY A 859 -47.88 -13.50 -20.35
CA GLY A 859 -47.78 -12.11 -19.96
C GLY A 859 -47.48 -11.17 -21.14
N ASN A 860 -46.87 -10.03 -20.84
CA ASN A 860 -46.39 -9.09 -21.85
C ASN A 860 -44.97 -9.49 -22.27
N THR A 861 -44.75 -9.71 -23.57
CA THR A 861 -43.42 -10.00 -24.10
C THR A 861 -43.09 -9.13 -25.30
N SER A 862 -41.94 -8.47 -25.28
CA SER A 862 -41.36 -7.78 -26.43
C SER A 862 -40.08 -8.48 -26.85
N ILE A 863 -39.93 -8.70 -28.16
CA ILE A 863 -38.77 -9.37 -28.75
C ILE A 863 -38.24 -8.49 -29.88
N THR A 864 -36.99 -8.07 -29.78
CA THR A 864 -36.31 -7.21 -30.76
C THR A 864 -34.98 -7.84 -31.15
N SER A 865 -34.68 -7.92 -32.45
CA SER A 865 -33.38 -8.38 -32.97
C SER A 865 -32.87 -9.74 -32.41
N THR A 866 -33.77 -10.60 -31.94
CA THR A 866 -33.46 -11.87 -31.25
C THR A 866 -33.60 -13.05 -32.19
N THR A 867 -32.67 -14.00 -32.12
CA THR A 867 -32.72 -15.27 -32.88
C THR A 867 -33.32 -16.37 -32.01
N ILE A 868 -34.35 -17.06 -32.49
CA ILE A 868 -35.01 -18.16 -31.77
C ILE A 868 -35.08 -19.40 -32.67
N GLU A 869 -34.43 -20.49 -32.29
CA GLU A 869 -34.50 -21.79 -32.98
C GLU A 869 -35.14 -22.86 -32.07
N THR A 870 -36.24 -23.47 -32.53
CA THR A 870 -37.04 -24.44 -31.77
C THR A 870 -37.17 -25.77 -32.49
N TYR A 871 -37.06 -26.91 -31.78
CA TYR A 871 -37.16 -28.24 -32.40
C TYR A 871 -38.60 -28.73 -32.69
N THR A 872 -39.65 -28.15 -32.11
CA THR A 872 -41.05 -28.44 -32.50
C THR A 872 -42.01 -27.30 -32.12
N THR A 873 -43.09 -27.18 -32.89
CA THR A 873 -44.06 -26.06 -32.99
C THR A 873 -44.95 -25.84 -31.78
#